data_AF-A0A8C3APV6-F1
#
_entry.id   AF-A0A8C3APV6-F1
#
_cell.length_a   1.000
_cell.length_b   1.000
_cell.length_c   1.000
_cell.angle_alpha   90.00
_cell.angle_beta   90.00
_cell.angle_gamma   90.00
#
_symmetry.space_group_name_H-M   'P 1'
#
loop_
_entity.id
_entity.type
_entity.pdbx_description
1 polymer ?
#
loop_
_entity_poly.entity_id
_entity_poly.type
_entity_poly.pdbx_seq_one_letter_code
_entity_poly.pdbx_strand_id
1 'polypeptide(L)'
;QKLPSIHAAVHHFQPSYTAQSEGNVVAPSFIGSSVGTVNINFISRSRGSIVSSKEALNHDSADICGTLQPQNDKIAQCQEKLKAVLKKKFSHLLDGMTKEANWIPLNKIYTELYITEGGSGEVNTEHEVRQIETASRIHVAQEESIHCNHLFDPPPGRDYCIRTVITRGVAGIGKTVSANKFTLDWAKGEANTNLAFVFPLSFRELNRMKKKSVSLVELLSDLFPETKDTGIFTYGKSEMLFILDGLDESRLSLDFHKSDIVSDVTQTTTIAVLLINLIRGRLLPSALVWITSRPVASSQIPLEYVHRVTEVRGFNNPQKDEYFRKKITDERLASRVIEHVKSCRSLHIMCHIPVFCWMAASVLEKKLPTADSKETLKTLTQMYIQFLSLYVETTKKRLFGRRESTADCVRDNLISLGKLAFKELEKGNLIFYESDLILNGIKVSQASMFSGVYTQIFNEEPAVCEEKMFCFVHLSMQEFFAALYVYLTFNNENNNVLVKKSSASRRFLFRDPSELLLYKEAVERALRSENGHLDIFLRFLLGLSMESNQTLLKHLMTSNRTQQRTRTEIIKHIKGRIQQSPSPDRCLNLFHCLNELNDHSLVEEIQSYLSSSSRNQTKLSPAQWATLVFVLLTSEEELSVFDLSHYTRSEEGLHRLLPVLKTARVAILHACNLTQSCCEKLANGINSSQIRELDLGNNNLTDEGIIKLSNGLKNSKLATLRLRSCNLTEHSSDALASVISSASCQLKELDLSDNDFQDVGVQKLSGGLESPHCKLEVLIVSLCRVTEEGCTFLASALNSSRLRELDLSYNHPGKLGVQLLSALQGDPQCSLHKLSVEQCALHTTALRNGDRKAVRWTEQPYPDHPERFDFWNQVLCREGLTGRCYWETEWRGRAFIGVAYSRMCRKGDGQDSWLGKNDCSWGLNCTKDGYWTWHNAVHTAVPIPPNSNKVGVYLDWSAGKLSFFKVSCGAPTLLHTFHTTFTEPVYPGFRLGWVDSAVYLC
;
A
#
# COMPACT_ATOMS: atom_id res chain seq x y z
N GLN A 1 -19.86 52.67 25.19
CA GLN A 1 -18.55 52.95 25.80
C GLN A 1 -18.53 52.41 27.23
N LYS A 2 -17.64 51.45 27.52
CA LYS A 2 -17.02 51.12 28.84
C LYS A 2 -16.23 49.81 28.64
N LEU A 3 -14.91 49.84 28.81
CA LEU A 3 -14.09 48.62 28.85
C LEU A 3 -14.19 47.96 30.23
N PRO A 4 -14.12 46.62 30.31
CA PRO A 4 -13.70 45.90 31.50
C PRO A 4 -12.36 45.16 31.30
N SER A 5 -11.44 45.36 32.27
CA SER A 5 -10.36 44.48 32.71
C SER A 5 -9.70 43.50 31.72
N ILE A 6 -8.44 43.80 31.35
CA ILE A 6 -7.50 42.77 30.88
C ILE A 6 -7.02 41.98 32.11
N HIS A 7 -7.33 40.68 32.14
CA HIS A 7 -6.66 39.72 33.02
C HIS A 7 -5.78 38.82 32.16
N ALA A 8 -4.48 39.14 32.11
CA ALA A 8 -3.48 38.25 31.53
C ALA A 8 -3.21 37.09 32.50
N ALA A 9 -3.82 35.93 32.24
CA ALA A 9 -3.47 34.70 32.94
C ALA A 9 -2.09 34.22 32.45
N VAL A 10 -1.07 34.40 33.28
CA VAL A 10 0.29 33.88 33.02
C VAL A 10 0.28 32.37 33.18
N HIS A 11 0.06 31.66 32.08
CA HIS A 11 0.33 30.22 32.03
C HIS A 11 1.83 29.99 31.91
N HIS A 12 2.35 29.13 32.80
CA HIS A 12 3.73 28.64 32.90
C HIS A 12 4.76 29.63 33.48
N PHE A 13 4.89 29.58 34.81
CA PHE A 13 6.12 29.92 35.52
C PHE A 13 6.81 28.62 35.95
N GLN A 14 7.89 28.23 35.27
CA GLN A 14 8.76 27.12 35.69
C GLN A 14 10.02 27.69 36.38
N PRO A 15 10.13 27.63 37.72
CA PRO A 15 11.39 27.96 38.37
C PRO A 15 12.36 26.78 38.21
N SER A 16 13.49 27.01 37.54
CA SER A 16 14.58 26.04 37.47
C SER A 16 15.51 26.22 38.67
N TYR A 17 15.55 25.21 39.55
CA TYR A 17 16.52 25.15 40.63
C TYR A 17 17.60 24.12 40.27
N THR A 18 18.85 24.56 40.20
CA THR A 18 20.02 23.68 40.06
C THR A 18 20.76 23.63 41.39
N ALA A 19 20.80 22.45 42.00
CA ALA A 19 21.64 22.17 43.16
C ALA A 19 22.77 21.23 42.73
N GLN A 20 24.02 21.66 42.94
CA GLN A 20 25.14 20.72 42.98
C GLN A 20 25.11 19.98 44.33
N SER A 21 25.75 18.82 44.39
CA SER A 21 25.63 17.83 45.48
C SER A 21 25.69 18.43 46.90
N GLU A 22 24.73 18.03 47.74
CA GLU A 22 24.64 18.30 49.20
C GLU A 22 24.32 19.75 49.64
N GLY A 23 23.48 20.47 48.88
CA GLY A 23 22.88 21.74 49.31
C GLY A 23 21.41 21.64 49.75
N ASN A 24 21.06 22.25 50.89
CA ASN A 24 19.65 22.51 51.28
C ASN A 24 19.04 23.56 50.35
N VAL A 25 17.84 23.30 49.80
CA VAL A 25 17.11 24.28 48.98
C VAL A 25 15.94 24.88 49.77
N VAL A 26 15.97 26.20 49.95
CA VAL A 26 14.86 26.99 50.50
C VAL A 26 13.94 27.39 49.34
N ALA A 27 12.70 26.91 49.32
CA ALA A 27 11.71 27.27 48.30
C ALA A 27 10.55 28.09 48.93
N PRO A 28 10.09 29.18 48.27
CA PRO A 28 8.90 29.89 48.73
C PRO A 28 7.63 29.07 48.46
N SER A 29 6.77 28.96 49.46
CA SER A 29 5.46 28.32 49.40
C SER A 29 4.37 29.37 49.33
N PHE A 30 3.48 29.25 48.35
CA PHE A 30 2.28 30.08 48.21
C PHE A 30 1.06 29.25 48.58
N ILE A 31 0.41 29.59 49.69
CA ILE A 31 -0.89 29.06 50.08
C ILE A 31 -1.82 30.27 50.24
N GLY A 32 -2.68 30.49 49.24
CA GLY A 32 -3.48 31.71 49.16
C GLY A 32 -2.62 32.96 48.91
N SER A 33 -2.98 34.07 49.56
CA SER A 33 -2.37 35.40 49.37
C SER A 33 -1.15 35.67 50.27
N SER A 34 -0.61 34.67 50.95
CA SER A 34 0.54 34.79 51.86
C SER A 34 1.71 33.88 51.45
N VAL A 35 2.93 34.38 51.62
CA VAL A 35 4.18 33.71 51.21
C VAL A 35 4.92 33.16 52.44
N GLY A 36 5.18 31.86 52.46
CA GLY A 36 6.03 31.18 53.44
C GLY A 36 7.28 30.58 52.79
N THR A 37 8.12 29.88 53.56
CA THR A 37 9.29 29.13 53.03
C THR A 37 9.29 27.68 53.53
N VAL A 38 9.77 26.77 52.69
CA VAL A 38 9.92 25.33 52.98
C VAL A 38 11.33 24.88 52.61
N ASN A 39 11.96 24.10 53.49
CA ASN A 39 13.25 23.46 53.23
C ASN A 39 13.06 22.03 52.75
N ILE A 40 13.80 21.63 51.72
CA ILE A 40 13.80 20.27 51.18
C ILE A 40 15.23 19.73 51.17
N ASN A 41 15.43 18.56 51.78
CA ASN A 41 16.71 17.86 51.84
C ASN A 41 16.61 16.53 51.06
N PHE A 42 17.61 16.22 50.25
CA PHE A 42 17.68 14.98 49.46
C PHE A 42 18.76 14.04 50.02
N ILE A 43 18.45 12.75 50.15
CA ILE A 43 19.39 11.70 50.54
C ILE A 43 19.50 10.68 49.40
N SER A 44 20.71 10.50 48.86
CA SER A 44 21.00 9.54 47.79
C SER A 44 21.21 8.12 48.34
N ARG A 45 20.75 7.10 47.60
CA ARG A 45 21.11 5.69 47.80
C ARG A 45 21.59 5.09 46.47
N SER A 46 22.90 5.01 46.29
CA SER A 46 23.52 4.29 45.18
C SER A 46 23.38 2.77 45.36
N ARG A 47 22.92 2.05 44.33
CA ARG A 47 23.08 0.58 44.23
C ARG A 47 24.41 0.26 43.54
N GLY A 48 25.25 -0.54 44.20
CA GLY A 48 26.56 -0.96 43.69
C GLY A 48 26.48 -2.08 42.65
N SER A 49 27.53 -2.19 41.84
CA SER A 49 27.73 -3.25 40.84
C SER A 49 28.03 -4.62 41.45
N ILE A 50 27.64 -5.69 40.76
CA ILE A 50 28.01 -7.06 41.11
C ILE A 50 29.44 -7.33 40.62
N VAL A 51 30.36 -7.61 41.55
CA VAL A 51 31.64 -8.27 41.27
C VAL A 51 31.74 -9.49 42.19
N SER A 52 32.24 -10.60 41.66
CA SER A 52 32.32 -11.87 42.38
C SER A 52 33.46 -11.88 43.41
N SER A 53 33.16 -12.34 44.62
CA SER A 53 34.15 -13.02 45.48
C SER A 53 33.42 -13.97 46.43
N LYS A 54 33.92 -15.21 46.51
CA LYS A 54 33.58 -16.12 47.61
C LYS A 54 34.50 -15.76 48.77
N GLU A 55 33.96 -15.58 49.96
CA GLU A 55 34.62 -16.06 51.19
C GLU A 55 33.60 -16.13 52.33
N ALA A 56 33.84 -17.04 53.27
CA ALA A 56 32.92 -17.36 54.35
C ALA A 56 33.23 -16.54 55.60
N LEU A 57 32.21 -16.30 56.44
CA LEU A 57 32.37 -16.15 57.89
C LEU A 57 31.01 -16.39 58.58
N ASN A 58 30.98 -17.33 59.54
CA ASN A 58 29.84 -17.54 60.42
C ASN A 58 29.85 -16.50 61.55
N HIS A 59 28.69 -16.00 61.97
CA HIS A 59 28.30 -15.98 63.39
C HIS A 59 26.82 -15.60 63.58
N ASP A 60 26.08 -16.54 64.17
CA ASP A 60 24.99 -16.37 65.14
C ASP A 60 24.04 -15.17 65.08
N SER A 61 22.82 -15.42 64.59
CA SER A 61 21.60 -14.90 65.22
C SER A 61 20.46 -15.92 65.09
N ALA A 62 20.36 -16.83 66.05
CA ALA A 62 19.22 -17.73 66.18
C ALA A 62 17.96 -16.99 66.69
N ASP A 63 16.82 -17.67 66.67
CA ASP A 63 15.56 -17.32 67.37
C ASP A 63 14.63 -16.23 66.79
N ILE A 64 14.46 -16.16 65.45
CA ILE A 64 13.12 -15.91 64.84
C ILE A 64 12.90 -16.72 63.54
N CYS A 65 13.37 -17.98 63.43
CA CYS A 65 13.26 -18.75 62.17
C CYS A 65 12.18 -19.86 62.13
N GLY A 66 11.73 -20.36 63.29
CA GLY A 66 10.91 -21.59 63.36
C GLY A 66 9.48 -21.50 62.79
N THR A 67 8.86 -20.31 62.77
CA THR A 67 7.48 -20.11 62.30
C THR A 67 7.37 -19.68 60.83
N LEU A 68 8.45 -19.19 60.23
CA LEU A 68 8.47 -18.65 58.86
C LEU A 68 8.60 -19.74 57.78
N GLN A 69 9.44 -20.76 58.01
CA GLN A 69 9.66 -21.87 57.08
C GLN A 69 8.37 -22.64 56.73
N PRO A 70 7.57 -23.18 57.68
CA PRO A 70 6.41 -24.02 57.34
C PRO A 70 5.23 -23.26 56.70
N GLN A 71 5.21 -21.92 56.73
CA GLN A 71 4.27 -21.12 55.93
C GLN A 71 4.82 -20.81 54.52
N ASN A 72 6.11 -20.49 54.40
CA ASN A 72 6.74 -20.31 53.08
C ASN A 72 6.66 -21.60 52.24
N ASP A 73 6.85 -22.77 52.84
CA ASP A 73 6.69 -24.07 52.17
C ASP A 73 5.26 -24.29 51.64
N LYS A 74 4.24 -23.85 52.40
CA LYS A 74 2.83 -23.90 51.96
C LYS A 74 2.55 -22.95 50.79
N ILE A 75 3.12 -21.75 50.82
CA ILE A 75 2.98 -20.76 49.74
C ILE A 75 3.68 -21.26 48.47
N ALA A 76 4.90 -21.81 48.59
CA ALA A 76 5.62 -22.43 47.47
C ALA A 76 4.84 -23.61 46.88
N GLN A 77 4.33 -24.53 47.73
CA GLN A 77 3.53 -25.66 47.28
C GLN A 77 2.20 -25.23 46.63
N CYS A 78 1.57 -24.15 47.12
CA CYS A 78 0.41 -23.52 46.48
C CYS A 78 0.78 -22.99 45.09
N GLN A 79 1.90 -22.26 44.98
CA GLN A 79 2.38 -21.72 43.72
C GLN A 79 2.63 -22.82 42.69
N GLU A 80 3.28 -23.93 43.07
CA GLU A 80 3.50 -25.07 42.17
C GLU A 80 2.19 -25.75 41.73
N LYS A 81 1.25 -25.96 42.66
CA LYS A 81 -0.09 -26.52 42.35
C LYS A 81 -0.84 -25.62 41.36
N LEU A 82 -0.89 -24.31 41.62
CA LEU A 82 -1.51 -23.35 40.71
C LEU A 82 -0.82 -23.36 39.33
N LYS A 83 0.52 -23.31 39.29
CA LYS A 83 1.29 -23.41 38.04
C LYS A 83 0.98 -24.71 37.28
N ALA A 84 0.85 -25.84 37.95
CA ALA A 84 0.47 -27.11 37.32
C ALA A 84 -0.95 -27.08 36.72
N VAL A 85 -1.90 -26.48 37.43
CA VAL A 85 -3.30 -26.33 36.98
C VAL A 85 -3.40 -25.36 35.79
N LEU A 86 -2.72 -24.21 35.83
CA LEU A 86 -2.72 -23.26 34.71
C LEU A 86 -1.97 -23.82 33.48
N LYS A 87 -0.86 -24.56 33.67
CA LYS A 87 -0.23 -25.37 32.59
C LYS A 87 -1.27 -26.28 31.95
N LYS A 88 -2.04 -27.03 32.73
CA LYS A 88 -3.07 -27.94 32.20
C LYS A 88 -4.20 -27.17 31.50
N LYS A 89 -4.68 -26.05 32.05
CA LYS A 89 -5.78 -25.23 31.51
C LYS A 89 -5.42 -24.56 30.16
N PHE A 90 -4.18 -24.07 29.99
CA PHE A 90 -3.78 -23.27 28.83
C PHE A 90 -2.77 -23.93 27.88
N SER A 91 -2.28 -25.14 28.18
CA SER A 91 -1.32 -25.85 27.33
C SER A 91 -1.83 -26.17 25.91
N HIS A 92 -3.14 -26.21 25.70
CA HIS A 92 -3.74 -26.61 24.43
C HIS A 92 -4.88 -25.67 24.00
N LEU A 93 -5.02 -25.47 22.70
CA LEU A 93 -6.19 -24.85 22.08
C LEU A 93 -7.16 -25.93 21.56
N LEU A 94 -8.46 -25.65 21.67
CA LEU A 94 -9.50 -26.45 21.05
C LEU A 94 -9.59 -26.11 19.56
N ASP A 95 -9.34 -27.07 18.67
CA ASP A 95 -9.55 -26.85 17.23
C ASP A 95 -11.06 -26.81 16.95
N GLY A 96 -11.57 -25.64 16.54
CA GLY A 96 -12.99 -25.26 16.64
C GLY A 96 -14.01 -26.09 15.84
N MET A 97 -13.56 -27.16 15.16
CA MET A 97 -14.36 -28.00 14.28
C MET A 97 -14.60 -29.42 14.83
N THR A 98 -14.07 -29.81 16.00
CA THR A 98 -14.27 -31.15 16.61
C THR A 98 -14.34 -31.11 18.13
N LYS A 99 -15.25 -31.87 18.74
CA LYS A 99 -15.29 -32.08 20.21
C LYS A 99 -14.39 -33.22 20.70
N GLU A 100 -13.88 -34.05 19.79
CA GLU A 100 -13.09 -35.23 20.10
C GLU A 100 -11.69 -35.12 19.47
N ALA A 101 -10.68 -35.10 20.33
CA ALA A 101 -9.29 -35.48 20.08
C ALA A 101 -8.48 -34.77 18.96
N ASN A 102 -8.49 -33.43 18.91
CA ASN A 102 -7.37 -32.66 18.32
C ASN A 102 -7.08 -31.39 19.14
N TRP A 103 -6.58 -31.60 20.36
CA TRP A 103 -6.03 -30.54 21.20
C TRP A 103 -4.64 -30.16 20.69
N ILE A 104 -4.48 -28.95 20.14
CA ILE A 104 -3.19 -28.54 19.59
C ILE A 104 -2.41 -27.76 20.65
N PRO A 105 -1.15 -28.14 20.99
CA PRO A 105 -0.37 -27.43 22.00
C PRO A 105 -0.20 -25.94 21.64
N LEU A 106 -0.54 -25.04 22.56
CA LEU A 106 -0.53 -23.59 22.35
C LEU A 106 0.84 -23.12 21.85
N ASN A 107 1.94 -23.55 22.49
CA ASN A 107 3.30 -23.19 22.07
C ASN A 107 3.69 -23.67 20.65
N LYS A 108 2.98 -24.61 20.03
CA LYS A 108 3.25 -25.03 18.63
C LYS A 108 2.61 -24.09 17.61
N ILE A 109 1.41 -23.57 17.88
CA ILE A 109 0.67 -22.68 16.97
C ILE A 109 0.85 -21.20 17.31
N TYR A 110 1.15 -20.84 18.56
CA TYR A 110 1.23 -19.45 18.97
C TYR A 110 2.27 -18.69 18.15
N THR A 111 1.78 -17.68 17.45
CA THR A 111 2.55 -16.65 16.76
C THR A 111 2.34 -15.37 17.56
N GLU A 112 3.42 -14.62 17.77
CA GLU A 112 3.35 -13.37 18.54
C GLU A 112 2.43 -12.36 17.84
N LEU A 113 1.70 -11.56 18.62
CA LEU A 113 0.84 -10.51 18.08
C LEU A 113 1.59 -9.18 18.04
N TYR A 114 1.38 -8.40 16.99
CA TYR A 114 1.86 -7.02 16.94
C TYR A 114 1.01 -6.14 17.87
N ILE A 115 1.60 -5.71 18.98
CA ILE A 115 0.99 -4.83 19.99
C ILE A 115 1.76 -3.50 20.01
N THR A 116 1.04 -2.39 20.06
CA THR A 116 1.60 -1.02 20.10
C THR A 116 1.06 -0.26 21.31
N GLU A 117 1.78 0.77 21.79
CA GLU A 117 1.20 1.71 22.75
C GLU A 117 0.06 2.51 22.08
N GLY A 118 -1.05 2.68 22.78
CA GLY A 118 -2.33 3.09 22.17
C GLY A 118 -2.39 4.56 21.76
N GLY A 119 -2.82 4.80 20.52
CA GLY A 119 -3.06 6.13 19.95
C GLY A 119 -4.29 6.87 20.54
N SER A 120 -4.60 8.02 19.94
CA SER A 120 -5.61 9.00 20.39
C SER A 120 -6.86 8.39 21.01
N GLY A 121 -7.25 8.87 22.20
CA GLY A 121 -8.32 8.31 23.05
C GLY A 121 -9.76 8.36 22.52
N GLU A 122 -9.96 8.58 21.22
CA GLU A 122 -11.25 8.51 20.54
C GLU A 122 -11.65 7.05 20.28
N VAL A 123 -12.93 6.73 20.46
CA VAL A 123 -13.45 5.39 20.16
C VAL A 123 -13.74 5.31 18.67
N ASN A 124 -12.91 4.58 17.90
CA ASN A 124 -13.18 4.33 16.49
C ASN A 124 -14.47 3.49 16.34
N THR A 125 -15.50 4.09 15.73
CA THR A 125 -16.81 3.48 15.48
C THR A 125 -16.96 2.81 14.11
N GLU A 126 -15.92 2.82 13.27
CA GLU A 126 -15.92 2.17 11.97
C GLU A 126 -15.96 0.64 12.09
N HIS A 127 -16.44 -0.03 11.04
CA HIS A 127 -16.46 -1.48 10.94
C HIS A 127 -15.05 -2.09 11.07
N GLU A 128 -14.92 -3.22 11.79
CA GLU A 128 -13.63 -3.83 12.13
C GLU A 128 -12.73 -4.06 10.89
N VAL A 129 -13.33 -4.38 9.73
CA VAL A 129 -12.58 -4.59 8.49
C VAL A 129 -12.05 -3.29 7.87
N ARG A 130 -12.77 -2.15 7.99
CA ARG A 130 -12.26 -0.85 7.54
C ARG A 130 -11.05 -0.42 8.37
N GLN A 131 -11.06 -0.69 9.67
CA GLN A 131 -9.92 -0.43 10.56
C GLN A 131 -8.68 -1.21 10.10
N ILE A 132 -8.85 -2.48 9.70
CA ILE A 132 -7.78 -3.35 9.19
C ILE A 132 -7.30 -2.92 7.80
N GLU A 133 -8.22 -2.61 6.88
CA GLU A 133 -7.90 -2.09 5.55
C GLU A 133 -7.09 -0.78 5.68
N THR A 134 -7.50 0.12 6.57
CA THR A 134 -6.79 1.38 6.88
C THR A 134 -5.44 1.16 7.54
N ALA A 135 -5.34 0.30 8.56
CA ALA A 135 -4.06 -0.07 9.17
C ALA A 135 -3.09 -0.70 8.14
N SER A 136 -3.61 -1.42 7.13
CA SER A 136 -2.80 -1.98 6.04
C SER A 136 -2.35 -0.96 4.98
N ARG A 137 -3.00 0.21 4.91
CA ARG A 137 -2.61 1.34 4.03
C ARG A 137 -1.55 2.22 4.66
N ILE A 138 -1.58 2.37 5.98
CA ILE A 138 -0.57 3.14 6.71
C ILE A 138 0.71 2.28 6.74
N HIS A 139 1.69 2.63 5.91
CA HIS A 139 3.07 2.22 6.19
C HIS A 139 3.42 2.77 7.57
N VAL A 140 3.49 1.88 8.57
CA VAL A 140 3.68 2.23 9.98
C VAL A 140 4.99 2.99 10.15
N ALA A 141 4.88 4.32 10.19
CA ALA A 141 5.99 5.19 10.50
C ALA A 141 6.20 5.17 12.02
N GLN A 142 7.14 4.33 12.46
CA GLN A 142 7.75 4.39 13.79
C GLN A 142 6.78 4.27 14.99
N GLU A 143 5.78 3.38 14.93
CA GLU A 143 5.14 2.90 16.16
C GLU A 143 6.01 1.80 16.79
N GLU A 144 6.47 2.01 18.03
CA GLU A 144 7.24 0.99 18.76
C GLU A 144 6.34 -0.20 19.15
N SER A 145 6.79 -1.41 18.80
CA SER A 145 6.11 -2.66 19.15
C SER A 145 6.46 -3.08 20.58
N ILE A 146 5.44 -3.32 21.41
CA ILE A 146 5.60 -3.80 22.78
C ILE A 146 5.39 -5.32 22.82
N HIS A 147 6.43 -6.08 23.17
CA HIS A 147 6.31 -7.51 23.42
C HIS A 147 5.37 -7.79 24.61
N CYS A 148 4.53 -8.83 24.53
CA CYS A 148 3.49 -9.11 25.52
C CYS A 148 3.99 -9.24 26.98
N ASN A 149 5.20 -9.81 27.17
CA ASN A 149 5.81 -9.91 28.50
C ASN A 149 6.30 -8.56 29.06
N HIS A 150 6.49 -7.54 28.23
CA HIS A 150 7.00 -6.21 28.62
C HIS A 150 5.89 -5.16 28.79
N LEU A 151 4.61 -5.59 28.85
CA LEU A 151 3.46 -4.69 28.98
C LEU A 151 3.51 -3.78 30.21
N PHE A 152 4.20 -4.21 31.28
CA PHE A 152 4.36 -3.47 32.53
C PHE A 152 5.71 -2.74 32.66
N ASP A 153 6.61 -2.89 31.68
CA ASP A 153 7.93 -2.26 31.72
C ASP A 153 7.84 -0.78 31.32
N PRO A 154 8.51 0.14 32.04
CA PRO A 154 8.46 1.56 31.73
C PRO A 154 9.09 1.88 30.35
N PRO A 155 8.60 2.90 29.62
CA PRO A 155 9.22 3.32 28.36
C PRO A 155 10.69 3.77 28.54
N PRO A 156 11.55 3.61 27.53
CA PRO A 156 12.93 4.09 27.59
C PRO A 156 13.00 5.57 28.00
N GLY A 157 13.73 5.86 29.09
CA GLY A 157 13.92 7.23 29.59
C GLY A 157 12.78 7.82 30.43
N ARG A 158 11.79 7.03 30.87
CA ARG A 158 10.76 7.48 31.84
C ARG A 158 10.71 6.54 33.04
N ASP A 159 10.73 7.10 34.25
CA ASP A 159 10.90 6.32 35.49
C ASP A 159 9.60 6.32 36.34
N TYR A 160 8.51 5.77 35.78
CA TYR A 160 7.22 5.62 36.47
C TYR A 160 6.71 4.17 36.42
N CYS A 161 6.09 3.73 37.52
CA CYS A 161 5.54 2.39 37.64
C CYS A 161 4.23 2.25 36.85
N ILE A 162 4.10 1.18 36.07
CA ILE A 162 2.90 0.85 35.31
C ILE A 162 2.14 -0.24 36.07
N ARG A 163 1.02 0.13 36.69
CA ARG A 163 0.19 -0.81 37.47
C ARG A 163 -0.96 -1.40 36.66
N THR A 164 -1.68 -0.56 35.92
CA THR A 164 -2.92 -0.93 35.21
C THR A 164 -2.73 -0.78 33.70
N VAL A 165 -2.83 -1.88 32.96
CA VAL A 165 -2.73 -1.92 31.49
C VAL A 165 -4.09 -2.30 30.90
N ILE A 166 -4.61 -1.50 29.96
CA ILE A 166 -5.76 -1.89 29.14
C ILE A 166 -5.29 -2.22 27.72
N THR A 167 -5.54 -3.45 27.28
CA THR A 167 -5.24 -3.92 25.92
C THR A 167 -6.52 -3.98 25.08
N ARG A 168 -6.59 -3.10 24.08
CA ARG A 168 -7.69 -2.95 23.12
C ARG A 168 -7.43 -3.77 21.85
N GLY A 169 -8.50 -4.08 21.11
CA GLY A 169 -8.41 -4.65 19.75
C GLY A 169 -9.74 -5.24 19.28
N VAL A 170 -9.86 -5.48 17.98
CA VAL A 170 -11.08 -6.02 17.33
C VAL A 170 -11.41 -7.45 17.76
N ALA A 171 -12.58 -7.97 17.35
CA ALA A 171 -12.97 -9.37 17.54
C ALA A 171 -11.95 -10.33 16.90
N GLY A 172 -11.77 -11.53 17.47
CA GLY A 172 -10.89 -12.56 16.92
C GLY A 172 -9.38 -12.24 16.88
N ILE A 173 -8.95 -11.01 17.23
CA ILE A 173 -7.55 -10.55 17.07
C ILE A 173 -6.52 -11.26 17.96
N GLY A 174 -6.96 -12.09 18.91
CA GLY A 174 -6.08 -12.92 19.74
C GLY A 174 -5.79 -12.40 21.16
N LYS A 175 -6.56 -11.41 21.66
CA LYS A 175 -6.45 -10.87 23.04
C LYS A 175 -6.40 -11.98 24.11
N THR A 176 -7.46 -12.78 24.21
CA THR A 176 -7.56 -13.94 25.12
C THR A 176 -6.44 -14.97 24.90
N VAL A 177 -6.01 -15.19 23.65
CA VAL A 177 -4.93 -16.14 23.35
C VAL A 177 -3.59 -15.64 23.90
N SER A 178 -3.34 -14.33 23.87
CA SER A 178 -2.14 -13.73 24.46
C SER A 178 -2.17 -13.70 25.98
N ALA A 179 -3.34 -13.45 26.59
CA ALA A 179 -3.53 -13.61 28.04
C ALA A 179 -3.25 -15.05 28.51
N ASN A 180 -3.76 -16.04 27.78
CA ASN A 180 -3.50 -17.46 28.03
C ASN A 180 -2.03 -17.83 27.83
N LYS A 181 -1.37 -17.29 26.80
CA LYS A 181 0.06 -17.52 26.51
C LYS A 181 0.96 -16.92 27.60
N PHE A 182 0.76 -15.66 27.99
CA PHE A 182 1.47 -15.02 29.10
C PHE A 182 1.37 -15.87 30.38
N THR A 183 0.15 -16.35 30.69
CA THR A 183 -0.10 -17.20 31.85
C THR A 183 0.60 -18.55 31.75
N LEU A 184 0.63 -19.17 30.57
CA LEU A 184 1.33 -20.43 30.33
C LEU A 184 2.84 -20.27 30.52
N ASP A 185 3.43 -19.17 30.07
CA ASP A 185 4.87 -18.91 30.12
C ASP A 185 5.33 -18.61 31.55
N TRP A 186 4.55 -17.81 32.29
CA TRP A 186 4.72 -17.67 33.75
C TRP A 186 4.60 -19.01 34.47
N ALA A 187 3.59 -19.82 34.13
CA ALA A 187 3.36 -21.08 34.81
C ALA A 187 4.53 -22.06 34.58
N LYS A 188 5.10 -22.07 33.38
CA LYS A 188 6.30 -22.84 33.05
C LYS A 188 7.60 -22.28 33.62
N GLY A 189 7.65 -21.00 33.95
CA GLY A 189 8.90 -20.30 34.28
C GLY A 189 9.73 -19.95 33.04
N GLU A 190 9.10 -19.89 31.86
CA GLU A 190 9.72 -19.41 30.61
C GLU A 190 9.84 -17.88 30.61
N ALA A 191 8.98 -17.15 31.34
CA ALA A 191 8.99 -15.69 31.45
C ALA A 191 8.33 -15.19 32.77
N ASN A 192 8.42 -13.87 33.04
CA ASN A 192 7.72 -13.17 34.13
C ASN A 192 7.97 -13.75 35.53
N THR A 193 9.18 -14.26 35.81
CA THR A 193 9.54 -14.98 37.04
C THR A 193 9.56 -14.11 38.30
N ASN A 194 9.48 -12.78 38.16
CA ASN A 194 9.29 -11.85 39.27
C ASN A 194 7.87 -11.94 39.90
N LEU A 195 6.87 -12.36 39.13
CA LEU A 195 5.50 -12.47 39.61
C LEU A 195 5.33 -13.71 40.50
N ALA A 196 4.95 -13.48 41.76
CA ALA A 196 4.63 -14.54 42.71
C ALA A 196 3.36 -15.30 42.30
N PHE A 197 2.32 -14.61 41.84
CA PHE A 197 1.05 -15.20 41.42
C PHE A 197 0.46 -14.51 40.19
N VAL A 198 -0.15 -15.29 39.29
CA VAL A 198 -0.94 -14.80 38.15
C VAL A 198 -2.34 -15.41 38.24
N PHE A 199 -3.36 -14.55 38.31
CA PHE A 199 -4.77 -14.93 38.41
C PHE A 199 -5.53 -14.49 37.14
N PRO A 200 -5.71 -15.40 36.17
CA PRO A 200 -6.52 -15.15 34.97
C PRO A 200 -8.01 -15.30 35.30
N LEU A 201 -8.73 -14.19 35.29
CA LEU A 201 -10.16 -14.09 35.59
C LEU A 201 -10.90 -13.64 34.32
N SER A 202 -11.64 -14.53 33.66
CA SER A 202 -12.51 -14.10 32.57
C SER A 202 -13.78 -13.45 33.10
N PHE A 203 -14.26 -12.37 32.47
CA PHE A 203 -15.57 -11.81 32.81
C PHE A 203 -16.70 -12.84 32.60
N ARG A 204 -16.52 -13.83 31.71
CA ARG A 204 -17.39 -15.01 31.57
C ARG A 204 -17.54 -15.79 32.88
N GLU A 205 -16.42 -16.14 33.53
CA GLU A 205 -16.40 -16.85 34.81
C GLU A 205 -16.96 -15.96 35.95
N LEU A 206 -16.53 -14.69 36.02
CA LEU A 206 -16.95 -13.74 37.06
C LEU A 206 -18.47 -13.45 37.01
N ASN A 207 -19.05 -13.35 35.82
CA ASN A 207 -20.49 -13.15 35.63
C ASN A 207 -21.34 -14.25 36.29
N ARG A 208 -20.83 -15.49 36.41
CA ARG A 208 -21.55 -16.60 37.08
C ARG A 208 -21.78 -16.34 38.57
N MET A 209 -20.95 -15.51 39.19
CA MET A 209 -20.97 -15.24 40.63
C MET A 209 -21.48 -13.82 40.97
N LYS A 210 -21.94 -13.04 39.97
CA LYS A 210 -22.42 -11.64 40.11
C LYS A 210 -23.37 -11.39 41.30
N LYS A 211 -24.21 -12.37 41.65
CA LYS A 211 -25.22 -12.26 42.72
C LYS A 211 -24.73 -12.71 44.10
N LYS A 212 -23.57 -13.37 44.18
CA LYS A 212 -22.97 -13.72 45.47
C LYS A 212 -22.30 -12.47 46.06
N SER A 213 -22.42 -12.28 47.36
CA SER A 213 -21.50 -11.44 48.11
C SER A 213 -20.35 -12.33 48.58
N VAL A 214 -19.12 -12.02 48.16
CA VAL A 214 -17.90 -12.78 48.47
C VAL A 214 -16.76 -11.81 48.76
N SER A 215 -15.80 -12.27 49.55
CA SER A 215 -14.50 -11.62 49.72
C SER A 215 -13.57 -11.94 48.55
N LEU A 216 -12.43 -11.25 48.44
CA LEU A 216 -11.43 -11.59 47.42
C LEU A 216 -10.79 -12.96 47.68
N VAL A 217 -10.62 -13.32 48.96
CA VAL A 217 -10.09 -14.63 49.37
C VAL A 217 -11.04 -15.77 48.96
N GLU A 218 -12.34 -15.60 49.19
CA GLU A 218 -13.36 -16.57 48.78
C GLU A 218 -13.47 -16.64 47.25
N LEU A 219 -13.46 -15.51 46.55
CA LEU A 219 -13.52 -15.47 45.09
C LEU A 219 -12.37 -16.25 44.43
N LEU A 220 -11.14 -16.09 44.94
CA LEU A 220 -10.00 -16.88 44.44
C LEU A 220 -10.08 -18.34 44.88
N SER A 221 -10.56 -18.65 46.09
CA SER A 221 -10.71 -20.04 46.54
C SER A 221 -11.80 -20.81 45.78
N ASP A 222 -12.86 -20.14 45.32
CA ASP A 222 -13.92 -20.70 44.47
C ASP A 222 -13.41 -20.98 43.03
N LEU A 223 -12.50 -20.13 42.50
CA LEU A 223 -11.98 -20.23 41.13
C LEU A 223 -10.68 -21.05 41.01
N PHE A 224 -9.87 -21.06 42.07
CA PHE A 224 -8.57 -21.72 42.20
C PHE A 224 -8.51 -22.42 43.56
N PRO A 225 -9.13 -23.61 43.72
CA PRO A 225 -9.18 -24.32 45.00
C PRO A 225 -7.81 -24.58 45.65
N GLU A 226 -6.74 -24.52 44.86
CA GLU A 226 -5.34 -24.64 45.28
C GLU A 226 -4.89 -23.49 46.20
N THR A 227 -5.57 -22.34 46.21
CA THR A 227 -5.24 -21.18 47.05
C THR A 227 -5.86 -21.25 48.44
N LYS A 228 -6.78 -22.19 48.69
CA LYS A 228 -7.54 -22.27 49.94
C LYS A 228 -6.64 -22.56 51.15
N ASP A 229 -6.86 -21.83 52.25
CA ASP A 229 -6.16 -21.99 53.54
C ASP A 229 -4.63 -21.77 53.50
N THR A 230 -4.11 -21.07 52.47
CA THR A 230 -2.66 -20.89 52.23
C THR A 230 -2.04 -19.62 52.82
N GLY A 231 -2.83 -18.58 53.13
CA GLY A 231 -2.29 -17.31 53.63
C GLY A 231 -1.57 -16.45 52.58
N ILE A 232 -1.85 -16.62 51.28
CA ILE A 232 -1.22 -15.85 50.19
C ILE A 232 -1.30 -14.32 50.33
N PHE A 233 -2.25 -13.79 51.10
CA PHE A 233 -2.41 -12.35 51.33
C PHE A 233 -1.83 -11.83 52.66
N THR A 234 -1.36 -12.70 53.56
CA THR A 234 -0.82 -12.28 54.87
C THR A 234 0.67 -11.91 54.86
N TYR A 235 1.40 -12.16 53.76
CA TYR A 235 2.78 -11.71 53.58
C TYR A 235 2.89 -10.51 52.62
N GLY A 236 3.60 -9.47 53.05
CA GLY A 236 3.79 -8.26 52.26
C GLY A 236 4.73 -8.42 51.07
N LYS A 237 4.42 -7.72 49.98
CA LYS A 237 5.22 -7.58 48.74
C LYS A 237 5.37 -8.82 47.83
N SER A 238 4.44 -9.76 47.86
CA SER A 238 4.26 -10.67 46.71
C SER A 238 3.72 -9.89 45.51
N GLU A 239 4.49 -9.75 44.42
CA GLU A 239 3.99 -9.19 43.16
C GLU A 239 2.94 -10.13 42.55
N MET A 240 1.69 -9.69 42.49
CA MET A 240 0.56 -10.45 41.94
C MET A 240 0.02 -9.75 40.69
N LEU A 241 -0.33 -10.52 39.66
CA LEU A 241 -1.00 -10.03 38.47
C LEU A 241 -2.42 -10.59 38.38
N PHE A 242 -3.41 -9.71 38.22
CA PHE A 242 -4.78 -10.08 37.86
C PHE A 242 -5.02 -9.77 36.39
N ILE A 243 -5.36 -10.80 35.60
CA ILE A 243 -5.70 -10.64 34.18
C ILE A 243 -7.22 -10.72 34.04
N LEU A 244 -7.87 -9.60 33.72
CA LEU A 244 -9.31 -9.46 33.55
C LEU A 244 -9.66 -9.56 32.06
N ASP A 245 -9.94 -10.78 31.59
CA ASP A 245 -10.16 -11.04 30.15
C ASP A 245 -11.62 -10.85 29.73
N GLY A 246 -11.84 -10.09 28.66
CA GLY A 246 -13.15 -9.93 28.01
C GLY A 246 -14.07 -8.90 28.67
N LEU A 247 -13.60 -7.68 28.95
CA LEU A 247 -14.44 -6.61 29.53
C LEU A 247 -15.69 -6.29 28.69
N ASP A 248 -15.65 -6.46 27.36
CA ASP A 248 -16.83 -6.34 26.48
C ASP A 248 -17.95 -7.37 26.76
N GLU A 249 -17.67 -8.38 27.56
CA GLU A 249 -18.61 -9.42 27.98
C GLU A 249 -19.05 -9.25 29.45
N SER A 250 -18.60 -8.18 30.13
CA SER A 250 -18.99 -7.86 31.50
C SER A 250 -20.48 -7.57 31.62
N ARG A 251 -21.15 -8.22 32.57
CA ARG A 251 -22.50 -7.87 33.02
C ARG A 251 -22.48 -7.20 34.40
N LEU A 252 -21.31 -6.83 34.91
CA LEU A 252 -21.12 -6.15 36.19
C LEU A 252 -21.31 -4.64 36.00
N SER A 253 -22.03 -3.99 36.92
CA SER A 253 -22.21 -2.54 36.89
C SER A 253 -20.97 -1.87 37.48
N LEU A 254 -20.01 -1.52 36.62
CA LEU A 254 -18.73 -0.92 37.03
C LEU A 254 -18.86 0.61 37.18
N ASP A 255 -19.67 1.07 38.14
CA ASP A 255 -19.82 2.50 38.43
C ASP A 255 -18.66 3.00 39.31
N PHE A 256 -17.62 3.52 38.65
CA PHE A 256 -16.43 4.09 39.29
C PHE A 256 -16.68 5.37 40.10
N HIS A 257 -17.89 5.96 40.10
CA HIS A 257 -18.23 7.14 40.88
C HIS A 257 -19.05 6.81 42.14
N LYS A 258 -19.90 5.76 42.11
CA LYS A 258 -20.83 5.41 43.20
C LYS A 258 -20.50 4.15 43.99
N SER A 259 -19.40 3.45 43.68
CA SER A 259 -19.05 2.22 44.39
C SER A 259 -18.42 2.44 45.77
N ASP A 260 -18.82 1.62 46.73
CA ASP A 260 -18.21 1.51 48.06
C ASP A 260 -16.69 1.35 48.00
N ILE A 261 -15.99 1.81 49.05
CA ILE A 261 -14.54 1.68 49.18
C ILE A 261 -14.24 0.43 50.00
N VAL A 262 -13.52 -0.52 49.39
CA VAL A 262 -13.09 -1.77 50.01
C VAL A 262 -11.58 -1.89 49.90
N SER A 263 -10.91 -2.23 51.00
CA SER A 263 -9.45 -2.36 51.08
C SER A 263 -8.98 -3.64 51.77
N ASP A 264 -9.83 -4.25 52.61
CA ASP A 264 -9.60 -5.56 53.21
C ASP A 264 -9.99 -6.67 52.21
N VAL A 265 -9.09 -7.64 52.02
CA VAL A 265 -9.30 -8.80 51.15
C VAL A 265 -10.32 -9.80 51.68
N THR A 266 -10.60 -9.77 52.99
CA THR A 266 -11.57 -10.63 53.70
C THR A 266 -12.98 -10.03 53.76
N GLN A 267 -13.15 -8.75 53.43
CA GLN A 267 -14.45 -8.09 53.44
C GLN A 267 -15.34 -8.64 52.31
N THR A 268 -16.51 -9.20 52.67
CA THR A 268 -17.49 -9.70 51.69
C THR A 268 -18.23 -8.55 51.01
N THR A 269 -18.26 -8.55 49.68
CA THR A 269 -18.99 -7.55 48.89
C THR A 269 -19.35 -8.12 47.50
N THR A 270 -19.97 -7.32 46.63
CA THR A 270 -20.25 -7.74 45.25
C THR A 270 -18.98 -7.75 44.40
N ILE A 271 -18.91 -8.65 43.41
CA ILE A 271 -17.74 -8.75 42.52
C ILE A 271 -17.48 -7.44 41.75
N ALA A 272 -18.53 -6.66 41.44
CA ALA A 272 -18.36 -5.34 40.84
C ALA A 272 -17.54 -4.40 41.75
N VAL A 273 -17.86 -4.35 43.04
CA VAL A 273 -17.14 -3.53 44.03
C VAL A 273 -15.71 -4.05 44.26
N LEU A 274 -15.49 -5.37 44.28
CA LEU A 274 -14.13 -5.94 44.35
C LEU A 274 -13.28 -5.48 43.17
N LEU A 275 -13.77 -5.64 41.94
CA LEU A 275 -13.03 -5.27 40.72
C LEU A 275 -12.77 -3.77 40.63
N ILE A 276 -13.74 -2.92 40.96
CA ILE A 276 -13.55 -1.46 40.97
C ILE A 276 -12.45 -1.07 41.96
N ASN A 277 -12.46 -1.62 43.17
CA ASN A 277 -11.43 -1.30 44.18
C ASN A 277 -10.06 -1.88 43.85
N LEU A 278 -10.00 -3.03 43.16
CA LEU A 278 -8.77 -3.59 42.60
C LEU A 278 -8.19 -2.72 41.48
N ILE A 279 -9.03 -2.20 40.58
CA ILE A 279 -8.61 -1.30 39.50
C ILE A 279 -8.18 0.07 40.06
N ARG A 280 -8.92 0.62 41.03
CA ARG A 280 -8.56 1.85 41.79
C ARG A 280 -7.28 1.72 42.63
N GLY A 281 -6.75 0.50 42.83
CA GLY A 281 -5.61 0.26 43.73
C GLY A 281 -5.92 0.44 45.22
N ARG A 282 -7.20 0.43 45.61
CA ARG A 282 -7.63 0.44 47.03
C ARG A 282 -7.57 -0.95 47.65
N LEU A 283 -7.91 -1.96 46.85
CA LEU A 283 -7.74 -3.37 47.17
C LEU A 283 -6.46 -3.86 46.48
N LEU A 284 -5.52 -4.41 47.25
CA LEU A 284 -4.18 -4.81 46.78
C LEU A 284 -3.44 -3.72 45.96
N PRO A 285 -2.92 -2.66 46.62
CA PRO A 285 -2.25 -1.55 45.94
C PRO A 285 -1.07 -1.99 45.06
N SER A 286 -0.28 -2.95 45.52
CA SER A 286 0.89 -3.50 44.80
C SER A 286 0.57 -4.54 43.72
N ALA A 287 -0.69 -4.91 43.52
CA ALA A 287 -1.05 -5.85 42.46
C ALA A 287 -1.11 -5.17 41.09
N LEU A 288 -0.53 -5.82 40.07
CA LEU A 288 -0.65 -5.45 38.67
C LEU A 288 -2.03 -5.89 38.14
N VAL A 289 -2.58 -5.12 37.21
CA VAL A 289 -3.87 -5.39 36.58
C VAL A 289 -3.75 -5.26 35.07
N TRP A 290 -4.05 -6.34 34.35
CA TRP A 290 -4.16 -6.36 32.90
C TRP A 290 -5.61 -6.58 32.49
N ILE A 291 -6.20 -5.70 31.70
CA ILE A 291 -7.58 -5.82 31.22
C ILE A 291 -7.57 -5.97 29.70
N THR A 292 -8.29 -6.95 29.15
CA THR A 292 -8.52 -7.06 27.71
C THR A 292 -9.93 -6.61 27.34
N SER A 293 -10.09 -5.91 26.23
CA SER A 293 -11.40 -5.37 25.82
C SER A 293 -11.46 -5.08 24.31
N ARG A 294 -12.68 -5.02 23.75
CA ARG A 294 -12.93 -4.22 22.53
C ARG A 294 -12.81 -2.72 22.81
N PRO A 295 -12.48 -1.87 21.81
CA PRO A 295 -12.32 -0.42 21.99
C PRO A 295 -13.54 0.24 22.67
N VAL A 296 -14.75 -0.05 22.18
CA VAL A 296 -16.01 0.50 22.71
C VAL A 296 -16.19 0.22 24.20
N ALA A 297 -16.06 -1.03 24.63
CA ALA A 297 -16.27 -1.40 26.02
C ALA A 297 -15.18 -0.91 26.98
N SER A 298 -13.98 -0.61 26.47
CA SER A 298 -12.88 -0.09 27.30
C SER A 298 -13.18 1.30 27.88
N SER A 299 -14.14 2.03 27.31
CA SER A 299 -14.63 3.31 27.84
C SER A 299 -15.35 3.20 29.19
N GLN A 300 -15.74 1.99 29.61
CA GLN A 300 -16.31 1.73 30.95
C GLN A 300 -15.32 1.97 32.10
N ILE A 301 -14.01 2.00 31.82
CA ILE A 301 -12.97 2.23 32.82
C ILE A 301 -12.40 3.65 32.61
N PRO A 302 -12.56 4.56 33.58
CA PRO A 302 -11.99 5.91 33.50
C PRO A 302 -10.46 5.87 33.33
N LEU A 303 -9.94 6.69 32.41
CA LEU A 303 -8.50 6.74 32.09
C LEU A 303 -7.63 7.15 33.28
N GLU A 304 -8.19 7.83 34.29
CA GLU A 304 -7.51 8.18 35.56
C GLU A 304 -7.00 6.96 36.36
N TYR A 305 -7.54 5.76 36.12
CA TYR A 305 -7.08 4.51 36.76
C TYR A 305 -6.15 3.67 35.86
N VAL A 306 -5.83 4.15 34.66
CA VAL A 306 -5.12 3.40 33.60
C VAL A 306 -3.74 4.02 33.37
N HIS A 307 -2.68 3.24 33.55
CA HIS A 307 -1.30 3.72 33.46
C HIS A 307 -0.74 3.59 32.03
N ARG A 308 -1.22 2.59 31.30
CA ARG A 308 -0.89 2.35 29.88
C ARG A 308 -2.10 1.78 29.16
N VAL A 309 -2.35 2.27 27.94
CA VAL A 309 -3.26 1.64 26.98
C VAL A 309 -2.41 1.04 25.88
N THR A 310 -2.68 -0.20 25.49
CA THR A 310 -2.06 -0.84 24.33
C THR A 310 -3.13 -1.30 23.34
N GLU A 311 -2.75 -1.43 22.07
CA GLU A 311 -3.63 -1.89 21.00
C GLU A 311 -3.01 -3.10 20.31
N VAL A 312 -3.77 -4.20 20.23
CA VAL A 312 -3.41 -5.37 19.43
C VAL A 312 -3.84 -5.09 18.00
N ARG A 313 -2.87 -4.88 17.10
CA ARG A 313 -3.15 -4.67 15.68
C ARG A 313 -3.51 -5.99 15.00
N GLY A 314 -2.70 -7.02 15.20
CA GLY A 314 -2.89 -8.35 14.60
C GLY A 314 -1.57 -9.00 14.18
N PHE A 315 -1.60 -9.80 13.11
CA PHE A 315 -0.40 -10.34 12.47
C PHE A 315 0.14 -9.41 11.38
N ASN A 316 1.38 -8.97 11.52
CA ASN A 316 2.14 -8.37 10.42
C ASN A 316 2.44 -9.42 9.32
N ASN A 317 2.94 -9.01 8.16
CA ASN A 317 3.12 -9.94 7.02
C ASN A 317 4.07 -11.13 7.35
N PRO A 318 5.22 -10.95 8.03
CA PRO A 318 6.03 -12.07 8.54
C PRO A 318 5.26 -13.03 9.48
N GLN A 319 4.48 -12.50 10.43
CA GLN A 319 3.71 -13.31 11.39
C GLN A 319 2.62 -14.15 10.69
N LYS A 320 2.02 -13.68 9.59
CA LYS A 320 1.08 -14.49 8.79
C LYS A 320 1.77 -15.75 8.25
N ASP A 321 2.92 -15.59 7.61
CA ASP A 321 3.71 -16.71 7.09
C ASP A 321 4.12 -17.68 8.21
N GLU A 322 4.56 -17.15 9.35
CA GLU A 322 4.93 -17.93 10.54
C GLU A 322 3.76 -18.78 11.05
N TYR A 323 2.56 -18.20 11.15
CA TYR A 323 1.35 -18.91 11.56
C TYR A 323 1.02 -20.08 10.64
N PHE A 324 1.07 -19.87 9.32
CA PHE A 324 0.76 -20.93 8.36
C PHE A 324 1.77 -22.09 8.42
N ARG A 325 3.08 -21.81 8.55
CA ARG A 325 4.11 -22.85 8.76
C ARG A 325 3.93 -23.58 10.10
N LYS A 326 3.48 -22.89 11.15
CA LYS A 326 3.20 -23.50 12.47
C LYS A 326 1.94 -24.36 12.50
N LYS A 327 0.89 -23.99 11.75
CA LYS A 327 -0.40 -24.73 11.71
C LYS A 327 -0.36 -25.91 10.74
N ILE A 328 0.34 -25.82 9.62
CA ILE A 328 0.38 -26.85 8.56
C ILE A 328 1.70 -27.62 8.66
N THR A 329 1.63 -28.91 9.00
CA THR A 329 2.82 -29.73 9.29
C THR A 329 3.67 -30.06 8.05
N ASP A 330 3.07 -30.01 6.85
CA ASP A 330 3.77 -30.18 5.57
C ASP A 330 4.27 -28.83 5.05
N GLU A 331 5.58 -28.59 5.09
CA GLU A 331 6.24 -27.37 4.60
C GLU A 331 5.95 -27.04 3.12
N ARG A 332 5.73 -28.04 2.26
CA ARG A 332 5.39 -27.81 0.85
C ARG A 332 3.96 -27.31 0.72
N LEU A 333 3.03 -27.91 1.47
CA LEU A 333 1.65 -27.44 1.54
C LEU A 333 1.56 -26.06 2.20
N ALA A 334 2.30 -25.83 3.30
CA ALA A 334 2.38 -24.53 3.97
C ALA A 334 2.89 -23.43 3.03
N SER A 335 3.95 -23.69 2.27
CA SER A 335 4.50 -22.75 1.29
C SER A 335 3.48 -22.40 0.20
N ARG A 336 2.78 -23.41 -0.35
CA ARG A 336 1.71 -23.21 -1.35
C ARG A 336 0.50 -22.46 -0.79
N VAL A 337 0.13 -22.70 0.47
CA VAL A 337 -0.94 -21.96 1.16
C VAL A 337 -0.53 -20.51 1.38
N ILE A 338 0.72 -20.24 1.78
CA ILE A 338 1.23 -18.87 1.93
C ILE A 338 1.24 -18.14 0.59
N GLU A 339 1.70 -18.79 -0.48
CA GLU A 339 1.70 -18.25 -1.84
C GLU A 339 0.28 -17.91 -2.32
N HIS A 340 -0.67 -18.84 -2.14
CA HIS A 340 -2.07 -18.63 -2.51
C HIS A 340 -2.78 -17.57 -1.65
N VAL A 341 -2.52 -17.52 -0.34
CA VAL A 341 -3.04 -16.45 0.52
C VAL A 341 -2.49 -15.09 0.09
N LYS A 342 -1.20 -15.02 -0.30
CA LYS A 342 -0.57 -13.79 -0.82
C LYS A 342 -1.11 -13.37 -2.18
N SER A 343 -1.39 -14.31 -3.10
CA SER A 343 -2.02 -13.98 -4.38
C SER A 343 -3.42 -13.41 -4.15
N CYS A 344 -4.21 -14.01 -3.27
CA CYS A 344 -5.59 -13.59 -3.03
C CYS A 344 -5.66 -12.45 -2.00
N ARG A 345 -5.43 -11.22 -2.47
CA ARG A 345 -5.28 -10.02 -1.61
C ARG A 345 -6.34 -9.84 -0.52
N SER A 346 -7.62 -10.01 -0.84
CA SER A 346 -8.70 -9.89 0.14
C SER A 346 -8.49 -10.85 1.31
N LEU A 347 -8.10 -12.10 1.02
CA LEU A 347 -7.76 -13.09 2.05
C LEU A 347 -6.50 -12.68 2.84
N HIS A 348 -5.45 -12.17 2.16
CA HIS A 348 -4.23 -11.68 2.82
C HIS A 348 -4.48 -10.51 3.79
N ILE A 349 -5.40 -9.59 3.47
CA ILE A 349 -5.81 -8.49 4.37
C ILE A 349 -6.56 -9.07 5.57
N MET A 350 -7.57 -9.91 5.35
CA MET A 350 -8.37 -10.51 6.43
C MET A 350 -7.51 -11.37 7.37
N CYS A 351 -6.47 -12.04 6.84
CA CYS A 351 -5.44 -12.76 7.61
C CYS A 351 -4.57 -11.86 8.51
N HIS A 352 -4.81 -10.54 8.58
CA HIS A 352 -4.31 -9.73 9.70
C HIS A 352 -4.91 -10.16 11.05
N ILE A 353 -6.17 -10.65 11.06
CA ILE A 353 -6.79 -11.25 12.25
C ILE A 353 -6.47 -12.76 12.28
N PRO A 354 -5.92 -13.31 13.38
CA PRO A 354 -5.58 -14.73 13.50
C PRO A 354 -6.74 -15.71 13.23
N VAL A 355 -7.99 -15.33 13.52
CA VAL A 355 -9.16 -16.19 13.24
C VAL A 355 -9.35 -16.48 11.74
N PHE A 356 -9.02 -15.52 10.86
CA PHE A 356 -9.06 -15.76 9.42
C PHE A 356 -7.89 -16.61 8.95
N CYS A 357 -6.71 -16.51 9.57
CA CYS A 357 -5.61 -17.43 9.31
C CYS A 357 -6.00 -18.88 9.66
N TRP A 358 -6.67 -19.08 10.81
CA TRP A 358 -7.19 -20.39 11.21
C TRP A 358 -8.23 -20.93 10.22
N MET A 359 -9.20 -20.10 9.81
CA MET A 359 -10.20 -20.47 8.79
C MET A 359 -9.53 -20.80 7.46
N ALA A 360 -8.58 -19.98 7.00
CA ALA A 360 -7.86 -20.15 5.75
C ALA A 360 -7.06 -21.46 5.75
N ALA A 361 -6.26 -21.71 6.79
CA ALA A 361 -5.54 -22.97 6.94
C ALA A 361 -6.49 -24.17 6.90
N SER A 362 -7.58 -24.13 7.68
CA SER A 362 -8.56 -25.23 7.78
C SER A 362 -9.29 -25.56 6.48
N VAL A 363 -9.47 -24.57 5.60
CA VAL A 363 -10.07 -24.74 4.26
C VAL A 363 -9.02 -25.21 3.26
N LEU A 364 -7.89 -24.50 3.18
CA LEU A 364 -6.88 -24.69 2.16
C LEU A 364 -6.09 -25.99 2.33
N GLU A 365 -5.83 -26.43 3.57
CA GLU A 365 -5.21 -27.73 3.88
C GLU A 365 -5.98 -28.91 3.26
N LYS A 366 -7.32 -28.81 3.16
CA LYS A 366 -8.17 -29.84 2.59
C LYS A 366 -8.43 -29.69 1.08
N LYS A 367 -8.21 -28.50 0.52
CA LYS A 367 -8.60 -28.15 -0.86
C LYS A 367 -7.42 -27.94 -1.82
N LEU A 368 -6.20 -27.73 -1.32
CA LEU A 368 -4.96 -27.62 -2.11
C LEU A 368 -3.98 -28.82 -2.00
N PRO A 369 -4.37 -30.09 -1.76
CA PRO A 369 -3.37 -31.17 -1.57
C PRO A 369 -2.53 -31.49 -2.82
N THR A 370 -2.99 -31.22 -4.04
CA THR A 370 -2.27 -31.53 -5.30
C THR A 370 -1.99 -30.28 -6.13
N ALA A 371 -0.96 -30.32 -6.99
CA ALA A 371 -0.54 -29.18 -7.81
C ALA A 371 -1.53 -28.82 -8.95
N ASP A 372 -2.29 -29.81 -9.45
CA ASP A 372 -3.22 -29.66 -10.57
C ASP A 372 -4.63 -29.16 -10.19
N SER A 373 -4.83 -28.68 -8.95
CA SER A 373 -6.13 -28.19 -8.48
C SER A 373 -6.50 -26.87 -9.16
N LYS A 374 -7.15 -26.94 -10.33
CA LYS A 374 -7.59 -25.78 -11.15
C LYS A 374 -8.60 -24.84 -10.46
N GLU A 375 -9.20 -25.25 -9.35
CA GLU A 375 -10.12 -24.41 -8.56
C GLU A 375 -9.38 -23.60 -7.49
N THR A 376 -8.67 -22.54 -7.90
CA THR A 376 -8.12 -21.55 -6.97
C THR A 376 -9.25 -20.76 -6.29
N LEU A 377 -9.25 -20.68 -4.96
CA LEU A 377 -10.24 -19.90 -4.20
C LEU A 377 -9.84 -18.43 -4.18
N LYS A 378 -10.36 -17.64 -5.13
CA LYS A 378 -9.97 -16.24 -5.35
C LYS A 378 -10.68 -15.23 -4.44
N THR A 379 -11.92 -15.51 -4.06
CA THR A 379 -12.78 -14.52 -3.38
C THR A 379 -13.03 -14.87 -1.90
N LEU A 380 -13.37 -13.86 -1.09
CA LEU A 380 -13.69 -14.05 0.32
C LEU A 380 -14.97 -14.88 0.48
N THR A 381 -15.95 -14.70 -0.41
CA THR A 381 -17.18 -15.50 -0.42
C THR A 381 -16.90 -16.97 -0.71
N GLN A 382 -16.00 -17.27 -1.66
CA GLN A 382 -15.58 -18.64 -1.95
C GLN A 382 -14.99 -19.33 -0.72
N MET A 383 -14.09 -18.66 0.00
CA MET A 383 -13.51 -19.16 1.24
C MET A 383 -14.58 -19.48 2.30
N TYR A 384 -15.58 -18.62 2.47
CA TYR A 384 -16.66 -18.83 3.43
C TYR A 384 -17.63 -19.95 3.01
N ILE A 385 -17.93 -20.11 1.72
CA ILE A 385 -18.73 -21.23 1.21
C ILE A 385 -18.01 -22.56 1.41
N GLN A 386 -16.69 -22.64 1.18
CA GLN A 386 -15.91 -23.85 1.42
C GLN A 386 -15.81 -24.16 2.93
N PHE A 387 -15.65 -23.13 3.78
CA PHE A 387 -15.71 -23.29 5.24
C PHE A 387 -17.07 -23.85 5.69
N LEU A 388 -18.17 -23.29 5.19
CA LEU A 388 -19.53 -23.81 5.42
C LEU A 388 -19.69 -25.25 4.92
N SER A 389 -19.13 -25.59 3.76
CA SER A 389 -19.21 -26.95 3.20
C SER A 389 -18.50 -27.96 4.11
N LEU A 390 -17.29 -27.65 4.55
CA LEU A 390 -16.53 -28.44 5.53
C LEU A 390 -17.26 -28.53 6.89
N TYR A 391 -17.93 -27.47 7.30
CA TYR A 391 -18.76 -27.44 8.51
C TYR A 391 -19.95 -28.40 8.40
N VAL A 392 -20.67 -28.37 7.28
CA VAL A 392 -21.82 -29.25 7.00
C VAL A 392 -21.39 -30.71 6.90
N GLU A 393 -20.28 -31.03 6.22
CA GLU A 393 -19.72 -32.38 6.18
C GLU A 393 -19.37 -32.91 7.57
N THR A 394 -18.70 -32.10 8.38
CA THR A 394 -18.30 -32.47 9.74
C THR A 394 -19.52 -32.66 10.64
N THR A 395 -20.54 -31.82 10.49
CA THR A 395 -21.80 -31.92 11.23
C THR A 395 -22.61 -33.16 10.83
N LYS A 396 -22.67 -33.48 9.52
CA LYS A 396 -23.28 -34.74 9.03
C LYS A 396 -22.60 -35.97 9.64
N LYS A 397 -21.27 -36.02 9.67
CA LYS A 397 -20.50 -37.12 10.29
C LYS A 397 -20.87 -37.34 11.77
N ARG A 398 -21.03 -36.26 12.55
CA ARG A 398 -21.48 -36.34 13.97
C ARG A 398 -22.91 -36.85 14.16
N LEU A 399 -23.77 -36.74 13.15
CA LEU A 399 -25.21 -37.04 13.24
C LEU A 399 -25.61 -38.47 12.82
N PHE A 400 -24.67 -39.29 12.34
CA PHE A 400 -24.94 -40.66 11.84
C PHE A 400 -25.60 -41.63 12.85
N GLY A 401 -25.76 -41.25 14.12
CA GLY A 401 -26.46 -42.02 15.14
C GLY A 401 -27.94 -41.67 15.39
N ARG A 402 -28.54 -40.68 14.72
CA ARG A 402 -29.96 -40.28 14.95
C ARG A 402 -30.85 -40.55 13.73
N ARG A 403 -32.03 -41.14 13.95
CA ARG A 403 -32.94 -41.73 12.93
C ARG A 403 -33.76 -40.73 12.07
N GLU A 404 -33.50 -39.43 12.11
CA GLU A 404 -34.23 -38.43 11.30
C GLU A 404 -33.43 -38.03 10.05
N SER A 405 -34.09 -37.50 9.00
CA SER A 405 -33.43 -37.14 7.73
C SER A 405 -32.38 -36.03 7.92
N THR A 406 -31.12 -36.46 8.06
CA THR A 406 -30.00 -35.61 8.48
C THR A 406 -29.64 -34.48 7.52
N ALA A 407 -30.07 -34.55 6.25
CA ALA A 407 -29.80 -33.53 5.24
C ALA A 407 -30.74 -32.31 5.32
N ASP A 408 -32.05 -32.53 5.39
CA ASP A 408 -33.04 -31.44 5.42
C ASP A 408 -33.01 -30.71 6.76
N CYS A 409 -32.88 -31.45 7.87
CA CYS A 409 -32.71 -30.89 9.21
C CYS A 409 -31.50 -29.93 9.32
N VAL A 410 -30.40 -30.20 8.61
CA VAL A 410 -29.24 -29.27 8.56
C VAL A 410 -29.53 -28.05 7.66
N ARG A 411 -30.26 -28.22 6.55
CA ARG A 411 -30.67 -27.11 5.67
C ARG A 411 -31.57 -26.11 6.42
N ASP A 412 -32.60 -26.59 7.08
CA ASP A 412 -33.59 -25.74 7.76
C ASP A 412 -32.98 -24.97 8.93
N ASN A 413 -32.09 -25.62 9.68
CA ASN A 413 -31.33 -25.00 10.76
C ASN A 413 -30.34 -23.93 10.26
N LEU A 414 -29.71 -24.12 9.09
CA LEU A 414 -28.84 -23.11 8.47
C LEU A 414 -29.62 -21.88 8.01
N ILE A 415 -30.80 -22.07 7.40
CA ILE A 415 -31.69 -20.97 6.99
C ILE A 415 -32.18 -20.20 8.22
N SER A 416 -32.55 -20.91 9.28
CA SER A 416 -32.96 -20.31 10.56
C SER A 416 -31.83 -19.52 11.23
N LEU A 417 -30.59 -20.01 11.16
CA LEU A 417 -29.40 -19.32 11.67
C LEU A 417 -29.09 -18.05 10.87
N GLY A 418 -29.19 -18.11 9.54
CA GLY A 418 -29.02 -16.93 8.69
C GLY A 418 -30.11 -15.87 8.90
N LYS A 419 -31.35 -16.30 9.12
CA LYS A 419 -32.48 -15.42 9.47
C LYS A 419 -32.24 -14.67 10.78
N LEU A 420 -31.71 -15.37 11.80
CA LEU A 420 -31.29 -14.76 13.05
C LEU A 420 -30.13 -13.77 12.83
N ALA A 421 -29.08 -14.20 12.12
CA ALA A 421 -27.93 -13.36 11.81
C ALA A 421 -28.32 -12.05 11.10
N PHE A 422 -29.23 -12.12 10.13
CA PHE A 422 -29.77 -10.95 9.41
C PHE A 422 -30.55 -10.00 10.32
N LYS A 423 -31.45 -10.52 11.17
CA LYS A 423 -32.21 -9.70 12.12
C LYS A 423 -31.30 -8.97 13.11
N GLU A 424 -30.33 -9.65 13.67
CA GLU A 424 -29.43 -9.03 14.65
C GLU A 424 -28.45 -8.07 13.99
N LEU A 425 -28.05 -8.33 12.73
CA LEU A 425 -27.28 -7.37 11.93
C LEU A 425 -28.10 -6.08 11.65
N GLU A 426 -29.38 -6.18 11.28
CA GLU A 426 -30.26 -5.00 11.11
C GLU A 426 -30.50 -4.23 12.42
N LYS A 427 -30.38 -4.87 13.59
CA LYS A 427 -30.44 -4.21 14.91
C LYS A 427 -29.10 -3.62 15.38
N GLY A 428 -27.97 -4.00 14.76
CA GLY A 428 -26.63 -3.72 15.27
C GLY A 428 -26.20 -4.56 16.48
N ASN A 429 -26.88 -5.68 16.73
CA ASN A 429 -26.64 -6.57 17.86
C ASN A 429 -25.54 -7.59 17.56
N LEU A 430 -24.58 -7.72 18.49
CA LEU A 430 -23.51 -8.74 18.45
C LEU A 430 -23.79 -9.96 19.35
N ILE A 431 -24.79 -9.84 20.24
CA ILE A 431 -25.19 -10.86 21.21
C ILE A 431 -26.68 -11.13 21.00
N PHE A 432 -27.05 -12.40 21.00
CA PHE A 432 -28.43 -12.89 20.86
C PHE A 432 -28.72 -13.98 21.88
N TYR A 433 -30.00 -14.26 22.11
CA TYR A 433 -30.46 -15.08 23.23
C TYR A 433 -31.13 -16.39 22.77
N GLU A 434 -31.43 -17.28 23.71
CA GLU A 434 -32.04 -18.60 23.45
C GLU A 434 -33.47 -18.49 22.92
N SER A 435 -34.23 -17.49 23.37
CA SER A 435 -35.53 -17.14 22.78
C SER A 435 -35.35 -16.61 21.36
N ASP A 436 -34.29 -15.88 21.02
CA ASP A 436 -34.03 -15.50 19.62
C ASP A 436 -33.74 -16.72 18.75
N LEU A 437 -33.04 -17.74 19.26
CA LEU A 437 -32.88 -19.03 18.56
C LEU A 437 -34.25 -19.71 18.34
N ILE A 438 -35.07 -19.82 19.39
CA ILE A 438 -36.39 -20.46 19.36
C ILE A 438 -37.36 -19.69 18.43
N LEU A 439 -37.43 -18.36 18.52
CA LEU A 439 -38.24 -17.46 17.69
C LEU A 439 -37.86 -17.50 16.20
N ASN A 440 -36.65 -17.94 15.88
CA ASN A 440 -36.21 -18.15 14.50
C ASN A 440 -36.27 -19.63 14.05
N GLY A 441 -36.71 -20.55 14.92
CA GLY A 441 -36.99 -21.95 14.58
C GLY A 441 -35.92 -22.96 15.00
N ILE A 442 -34.85 -22.53 15.67
CA ILE A 442 -33.75 -23.41 16.10
C ILE A 442 -34.10 -24.03 17.46
N LYS A 443 -34.18 -25.37 17.52
CA LYS A 443 -34.39 -26.09 18.78
C LYS A 443 -33.12 -26.02 19.64
N VAL A 444 -33.25 -25.82 20.95
CA VAL A 444 -32.13 -25.75 21.91
C VAL A 444 -31.20 -26.97 21.82
N SER A 445 -31.77 -28.17 21.64
CA SER A 445 -30.99 -29.42 21.45
C SER A 445 -30.13 -29.41 20.18
N GLN A 446 -30.50 -28.60 19.18
CA GLN A 446 -29.79 -28.40 17.91
C GLN A 446 -28.85 -27.19 17.95
N ALA A 447 -28.94 -26.28 18.93
CA ALA A 447 -27.98 -25.18 19.10
C ALA A 447 -26.53 -25.70 19.27
N SER A 448 -26.38 -26.85 19.95
CA SER A 448 -25.09 -27.56 20.07
C SER A 448 -24.46 -27.98 18.72
N MET A 449 -25.26 -28.07 17.64
CA MET A 449 -24.80 -28.41 16.28
C MET A 449 -24.04 -27.26 15.60
N PHE A 450 -24.10 -26.03 16.13
CA PHE A 450 -23.42 -24.85 15.60
C PHE A 450 -22.20 -24.39 16.41
N SER A 451 -21.75 -25.23 17.36
CA SER A 451 -20.50 -25.05 18.12
C SER A 451 -19.30 -24.87 17.17
N GLY A 452 -18.75 -23.66 17.13
CA GLY A 452 -17.65 -23.25 16.24
C GLY A 452 -18.04 -22.15 15.23
N VAL A 453 -19.34 -21.94 15.00
CA VAL A 453 -19.90 -20.79 14.24
C VAL A 453 -20.27 -19.65 15.18
N TYR A 454 -20.90 -19.99 16.31
CA TYR A 454 -21.11 -19.10 17.43
C TYR A 454 -20.63 -19.72 18.74
N THR A 455 -20.26 -18.87 19.70
CA THR A 455 -19.91 -19.26 21.06
C THR A 455 -21.07 -19.01 22.00
N GLN A 456 -21.46 -20.03 22.76
CA GLN A 456 -22.35 -19.90 23.91
C GLN A 456 -21.60 -19.21 25.06
N ILE A 457 -22.21 -18.19 25.65
CA ILE A 457 -21.60 -17.33 26.67
C ILE A 457 -21.98 -17.79 28.09
N PHE A 458 -23.13 -18.46 28.29
CA PHE A 458 -23.65 -18.81 29.63
C PHE A 458 -24.29 -20.20 29.76
N ASN A 459 -24.15 -20.74 30.98
CA ASN A 459 -24.90 -21.83 31.64
C ASN A 459 -24.56 -21.73 33.16
N GLU A 460 -25.39 -22.10 34.15
CA GLU A 460 -26.81 -22.46 34.21
C GLU A 460 -27.17 -22.45 35.73
N GLU A 461 -28.12 -21.62 36.20
CA GLU A 461 -29.04 -21.82 37.37
C GLU A 461 -29.80 -20.52 37.78
N PRO A 462 -31.00 -20.62 38.40
CA PRO A 462 -32.04 -19.59 38.29
C PRO A 462 -32.01 -18.54 39.41
N ALA A 463 -32.42 -17.31 39.07
CA ALA A 463 -33.00 -16.36 40.05
C ALA A 463 -33.52 -15.05 39.44
N VAL A 464 -32.99 -14.55 38.30
CA VAL A 464 -33.36 -13.21 37.77
C VAL A 464 -33.31 -13.09 36.23
N CYS A 465 -32.76 -14.06 35.47
CA CYS A 465 -32.79 -14.07 34.01
C CYS A 465 -32.44 -15.48 33.53
N GLU A 466 -33.30 -16.14 32.74
CA GLU A 466 -33.35 -17.60 32.59
C GLU A 466 -32.70 -18.14 31.30
N GLU A 467 -32.01 -17.28 30.55
CA GLU A 467 -31.84 -17.48 29.10
C GLU A 467 -30.36 -17.56 28.66
N LYS A 468 -30.01 -18.55 27.84
CA LYS A 468 -28.64 -18.69 27.31
C LYS A 468 -28.36 -17.60 26.28
N MET A 469 -27.13 -17.09 26.29
CA MET A 469 -26.69 -16.05 25.35
C MET A 469 -25.59 -16.59 24.45
N PHE A 470 -25.51 -16.05 23.25
CA PHE A 470 -24.66 -16.51 22.17
C PHE A 470 -24.14 -15.30 21.37
N CYS A 471 -22.96 -15.43 20.79
CA CYS A 471 -22.42 -14.46 19.82
C CYS A 471 -21.67 -15.20 18.71
N PHE A 472 -21.67 -14.66 17.49
CA PHE A 472 -20.85 -15.21 16.41
C PHE A 472 -19.35 -15.06 16.74
N VAL A 473 -18.53 -16.03 16.33
CA VAL A 473 -17.08 -16.04 16.61
C VAL A 473 -16.38 -14.78 16.07
N HIS A 474 -16.89 -14.23 14.97
CA HIS A 474 -16.48 -12.96 14.39
C HIS A 474 -17.66 -12.31 13.65
N LEU A 475 -17.70 -10.98 13.54
CA LEU A 475 -18.81 -10.24 12.92
C LEU A 475 -19.04 -10.63 11.45
N SER A 476 -17.97 -10.84 10.68
CA SER A 476 -18.05 -11.35 9.30
C SER A 476 -18.78 -12.69 9.16
N MET A 477 -18.81 -13.52 10.21
CA MET A 477 -19.57 -14.77 10.20
C MET A 477 -21.08 -14.48 10.27
N GLN A 478 -21.49 -13.53 11.12
CA GLN A 478 -22.85 -13.01 11.16
C GLN A 478 -23.25 -12.38 9.82
N GLU A 479 -22.38 -11.55 9.24
CA GLU A 479 -22.61 -10.93 7.93
C GLU A 479 -22.73 -11.96 6.79
N PHE A 480 -21.90 -13.00 6.78
CA PHE A 480 -21.99 -14.09 5.81
C PHE A 480 -23.31 -14.86 5.93
N PHE A 481 -23.69 -15.28 7.14
CA PHE A 481 -24.96 -16.00 7.35
C PHE A 481 -26.18 -15.11 7.06
N ALA A 482 -26.10 -13.81 7.34
CA ALA A 482 -27.11 -12.84 6.94
C ALA A 482 -27.23 -12.73 5.41
N ALA A 483 -26.11 -12.58 4.69
CA ALA A 483 -26.09 -12.52 3.23
C ALA A 483 -26.62 -13.82 2.59
N LEU A 484 -26.23 -14.98 3.14
CA LEU A 484 -26.71 -16.30 2.72
C LEU A 484 -28.23 -16.43 2.90
N TYR A 485 -28.80 -15.93 4.02
CA TYR A 485 -30.25 -15.91 4.21
C TYR A 485 -30.96 -15.05 3.17
N VAL A 486 -30.50 -13.83 2.93
CA VAL A 486 -31.08 -12.92 1.92
C VAL A 486 -31.04 -13.56 0.53
N TYR A 487 -29.92 -14.18 0.17
CA TYR A 487 -29.74 -14.88 -1.11
C TYR A 487 -30.65 -16.11 -1.26
N LEU A 488 -30.72 -16.97 -0.23
CA LEU A 488 -31.54 -18.19 -0.25
C LEU A 488 -33.04 -17.88 -0.22
N THR A 489 -33.51 -16.95 0.62
CA THR A 489 -34.93 -16.55 0.65
C THR A 489 -35.35 -15.88 -0.67
N PHE A 490 -34.48 -15.10 -1.33
CA PHE A 490 -34.79 -14.60 -2.67
C PHE A 490 -34.92 -15.73 -3.70
N ASN A 491 -33.96 -16.66 -3.77
CA ASN A 491 -33.99 -17.73 -4.76
C ASN A 491 -35.12 -18.75 -4.51
N ASN A 492 -35.32 -19.16 -3.26
CA ASN A 492 -36.28 -20.19 -2.90
C ASN A 492 -37.73 -19.65 -2.85
N GLU A 493 -37.94 -18.43 -2.33
CA GLU A 493 -39.28 -17.87 -2.07
C GLU A 493 -39.66 -16.68 -2.98
N ASN A 494 -38.74 -16.18 -3.82
CA ASN A 494 -38.90 -14.93 -4.60
C ASN A 494 -39.23 -13.70 -3.72
N ASN A 495 -38.74 -13.68 -2.48
CA ASN A 495 -39.03 -12.65 -1.50
C ASN A 495 -37.78 -11.79 -1.21
N ASN A 496 -37.81 -10.53 -1.63
CA ASN A 496 -36.74 -9.57 -1.33
C ASN A 496 -36.97 -8.97 0.09
N VAL A 497 -36.21 -9.47 1.07
CA VAL A 497 -36.31 -9.02 2.47
C VAL A 497 -35.68 -7.64 2.74
N LEU A 498 -34.86 -7.11 1.83
CA LEU A 498 -34.27 -5.77 1.96
C LEU A 498 -35.28 -4.65 1.69
N VAL A 499 -36.36 -4.93 0.95
CA VAL A 499 -37.40 -3.95 0.59
C VAL A 499 -38.58 -4.07 1.56
N LYS A 500 -38.74 -3.08 2.44
CA LYS A 500 -39.95 -2.95 3.28
C LYS A 500 -41.18 -2.77 2.38
N LYS A 501 -42.20 -3.64 2.53
CA LYS A 501 -43.44 -3.66 1.73
C LYS A 501 -44.37 -2.47 2.04
N SER A 502 -43.92 -1.24 1.82
CA SER A 502 -44.74 -0.03 1.94
C SER A 502 -45.73 0.10 0.77
N SER A 503 -46.85 0.78 0.99
CA SER A 503 -47.86 1.04 -0.03
C SER A 503 -47.38 1.98 -1.15
N ALA A 504 -46.48 2.91 -0.85
CA ALA A 504 -45.89 3.83 -1.83
C ALA A 504 -44.93 3.11 -2.80
N SER A 505 -44.13 2.16 -2.28
CA SER A 505 -43.16 1.39 -3.08
C SER A 505 -43.81 0.65 -4.25
N ARG A 506 -45.09 0.24 -4.12
CA ARG A 506 -45.81 -0.54 -5.14
C ARG A 506 -45.95 0.15 -6.50
N ARG A 507 -45.88 1.48 -6.58
CA ARG A 507 -46.00 2.22 -7.85
C ARG A 507 -44.73 2.21 -8.71
N PHE A 508 -43.56 1.91 -8.13
CA PHE A 508 -42.28 1.81 -8.86
C PHE A 508 -41.87 0.36 -9.22
N LEU A 509 -42.55 -0.65 -8.66
CA LEU A 509 -42.13 -2.07 -8.74
C LEU A 509 -42.37 -2.78 -10.10
N PHE A 510 -42.79 -2.07 -11.15
CA PHE A 510 -43.24 -2.69 -12.41
C PHE A 510 -42.30 -2.46 -13.62
N ARG A 511 -40.98 -2.29 -13.41
CA ARG A 511 -40.04 -2.09 -14.55
C ARG A 511 -38.69 -2.79 -14.49
N ASP A 512 -38.11 -3.01 -13.31
CA ASP A 512 -36.84 -3.77 -13.15
C ASP A 512 -37.11 -5.23 -12.73
N PRO A 513 -36.27 -6.20 -13.13
CA PRO A 513 -36.33 -7.57 -12.61
C PRO A 513 -36.19 -7.61 -11.08
N SER A 514 -36.90 -8.51 -10.41
CA SER A 514 -36.92 -8.61 -8.93
C SER A 514 -35.53 -8.82 -8.31
N GLU A 515 -34.63 -9.47 -9.04
CA GLU A 515 -33.24 -9.72 -8.65
C GLU A 515 -32.37 -8.46 -8.74
N LEU A 516 -32.47 -7.69 -9.84
CA LEU A 516 -31.68 -6.47 -10.01
C LEU A 516 -31.99 -5.46 -8.91
N LEU A 517 -33.26 -5.37 -8.50
CA LEU A 517 -33.71 -4.54 -7.39
C LEU A 517 -33.12 -4.98 -6.04
N LEU A 518 -32.90 -6.29 -5.82
CA LEU A 518 -32.27 -6.81 -4.61
C LEU A 518 -30.83 -6.30 -4.48
N TYR A 519 -30.00 -6.50 -5.51
CA TYR A 519 -28.60 -6.08 -5.45
C TYR A 519 -28.44 -4.55 -5.50
N LYS A 520 -29.27 -3.82 -6.26
CA LYS A 520 -29.28 -2.35 -6.23
C LYS A 520 -29.58 -1.84 -4.82
N GLU A 521 -30.66 -2.28 -4.16
CA GLU A 521 -30.97 -1.81 -2.81
C GLU A 521 -29.92 -2.22 -1.77
N ALA A 522 -29.26 -3.37 -1.93
CA ALA A 522 -28.12 -3.77 -1.09
C ALA A 522 -26.93 -2.78 -1.24
N VAL A 523 -26.56 -2.43 -2.48
CA VAL A 523 -25.52 -1.43 -2.76
C VAL A 523 -25.88 -0.07 -2.14
N GLU A 524 -27.11 0.39 -2.32
CA GLU A 524 -27.54 1.68 -1.78
C GLU A 524 -27.62 1.67 -0.24
N ARG A 525 -28.04 0.57 0.39
CA ARG A 525 -28.00 0.42 1.86
C ARG A 525 -26.56 0.50 2.41
N ALA A 526 -25.60 -0.17 1.77
CA ALA A 526 -24.20 -0.09 2.17
C ALA A 526 -23.62 1.32 1.97
N LEU A 527 -23.94 2.01 0.86
CA LEU A 527 -23.49 3.38 0.63
C LEU A 527 -24.10 4.41 1.59
N ARG A 528 -25.30 4.16 2.12
CA ARG A 528 -25.92 4.95 3.21
C ARG A 528 -25.31 4.63 4.58
N SER A 529 -24.58 3.52 4.73
CA SER A 529 -23.89 3.17 5.99
C SER A 529 -22.67 4.07 6.19
N GLU A 530 -22.68 4.87 7.25
CA GLU A 530 -21.56 5.76 7.59
C GLU A 530 -20.35 4.94 8.06
N ASN A 531 -20.54 4.08 9.07
CA ASN A 531 -19.49 3.25 9.65
C ASN A 531 -19.14 1.99 8.84
N GLY A 532 -19.91 1.62 7.81
CA GLY A 532 -19.62 0.47 6.94
C GLY A 532 -20.08 -0.89 7.45
N HIS A 533 -21.01 -0.95 8.41
CA HIS A 533 -21.53 -2.20 9.00
C HIS A 533 -22.29 -3.14 8.02
N LEU A 534 -22.40 -2.78 6.74
CA LEU A 534 -22.98 -3.62 5.67
C LEU A 534 -21.98 -3.88 4.53
N ASP A 535 -20.72 -3.44 4.67
CA ASP A 535 -19.73 -3.52 3.60
C ASP A 535 -19.39 -4.98 3.26
N ILE A 536 -19.10 -5.79 4.28
CA ILE A 536 -18.76 -7.21 4.12
C ILE A 536 -20.02 -8.04 3.81
N PHE A 537 -21.16 -7.72 4.44
CA PHE A 537 -22.47 -8.26 4.03
C PHE A 537 -22.73 -8.07 2.51
N LEU A 538 -22.47 -6.88 1.95
CA LEU A 538 -22.65 -6.60 0.53
C LEU A 538 -21.69 -7.42 -0.34
N ARG A 539 -20.40 -7.47 0.03
CA ARG A 539 -19.38 -8.31 -0.64
C ARG A 539 -19.86 -9.77 -0.72
N PHE A 540 -20.32 -10.34 0.39
CA PHE A 540 -20.86 -11.70 0.42
C PHE A 540 -22.12 -11.87 -0.43
N LEU A 541 -23.10 -10.95 -0.35
CA LEU A 541 -24.35 -11.06 -1.11
C LEU A 541 -24.11 -11.04 -2.63
N LEU A 542 -23.16 -10.23 -3.10
CA LEU A 542 -22.78 -10.18 -4.51
C LEU A 542 -21.94 -11.40 -4.92
N GLY A 543 -20.99 -11.83 -4.09
CA GLY A 543 -20.23 -13.06 -4.33
C GLY A 543 -21.12 -14.31 -4.40
N LEU A 544 -22.18 -14.38 -3.59
CA LEU A 544 -23.17 -15.46 -3.62
C LEU A 544 -23.94 -15.54 -4.95
N SER A 545 -24.05 -14.44 -5.71
CA SER A 545 -24.68 -14.45 -7.03
C SER A 545 -23.83 -15.14 -8.12
N MET A 546 -22.55 -15.40 -7.88
CA MET A 546 -21.66 -15.99 -8.89
C MET A 546 -22.02 -17.45 -9.18
N GLU A 547 -22.09 -17.83 -10.47
CA GLU A 547 -22.46 -19.18 -10.91
C GLU A 547 -21.58 -20.28 -10.30
N SER A 548 -20.26 -20.02 -10.18
CA SER A 548 -19.32 -20.94 -9.51
C SER A 548 -19.71 -21.22 -8.06
N ASN A 549 -20.15 -20.20 -7.32
CA ASN A 549 -20.60 -20.30 -5.93
C ASN A 549 -21.97 -20.99 -5.79
N GLN A 550 -22.86 -20.81 -6.78
CA GLN A 550 -24.16 -21.50 -6.83
C GLN A 550 -24.01 -23.02 -6.91
N THR A 551 -23.01 -23.54 -7.64
CA THR A 551 -22.81 -25.00 -7.77
C THR A 551 -22.58 -25.67 -6.40
N LEU A 552 -21.82 -25.01 -5.53
CA LEU A 552 -21.51 -25.45 -4.17
C LEU A 552 -22.75 -25.40 -3.26
N LEU A 553 -23.60 -24.39 -3.44
CA LEU A 553 -24.81 -24.13 -2.65
C LEU A 553 -26.07 -24.86 -3.18
N LYS A 554 -25.97 -25.58 -4.30
CA LYS A 554 -27.09 -26.27 -4.97
C LYS A 554 -27.94 -27.17 -4.05
N HIS A 555 -27.35 -27.70 -2.97
CA HIS A 555 -28.03 -28.55 -1.98
C HIS A 555 -28.89 -27.77 -0.96
N LEU A 556 -28.81 -26.43 -0.95
CA LEU A 556 -29.59 -25.49 -0.13
C LEU A 556 -30.63 -24.70 -0.94
N MET A 557 -30.53 -24.74 -2.28
CA MET A 557 -31.40 -24.00 -3.21
C MET A 557 -32.52 -24.89 -3.78
N THR A 558 -33.74 -24.35 -3.88
CA THR A 558 -34.89 -25.02 -4.52
C THR A 558 -35.20 -24.49 -5.92
N SER A 559 -34.61 -23.36 -6.30
CA SER A 559 -34.73 -22.76 -7.63
C SER A 559 -33.50 -21.88 -7.90
N ASN A 560 -33.04 -21.83 -9.14
CA ASN A 560 -32.05 -20.84 -9.57
C ASN A 560 -32.79 -19.70 -10.28
N ARG A 561 -32.75 -18.49 -9.70
CA ARG A 561 -33.38 -17.29 -10.28
C ARG A 561 -32.35 -16.30 -10.84
N THR A 562 -31.06 -16.61 -10.72
CA THR A 562 -29.98 -15.68 -11.05
C THR A 562 -29.78 -15.58 -12.56
N GLN A 563 -29.70 -14.35 -13.08
CA GLN A 563 -29.52 -14.09 -14.50
C GLN A 563 -28.18 -13.38 -14.78
N GLN A 564 -27.40 -13.89 -15.74
CA GLN A 564 -26.15 -13.26 -16.17
C GLN A 564 -26.34 -11.80 -16.61
N ARG A 565 -27.52 -11.46 -17.18
CA ARG A 565 -27.89 -10.07 -17.50
C ARG A 565 -27.95 -9.17 -16.25
N THR A 566 -28.53 -9.66 -15.14
CA THR A 566 -28.54 -8.95 -13.86
C THR A 566 -27.10 -8.63 -13.42
N ARG A 567 -26.16 -9.57 -13.59
CA ARG A 567 -24.75 -9.40 -13.21
C ARG A 567 -24.08 -8.27 -13.99
N THR A 568 -24.26 -8.20 -15.30
CA THR A 568 -23.74 -7.09 -16.12
C THR A 568 -24.35 -5.74 -15.72
N GLU A 569 -25.65 -5.70 -15.42
CA GLU A 569 -26.34 -4.46 -15.03
C GLU A 569 -25.93 -3.99 -13.60
N ILE A 570 -25.66 -4.89 -12.64
CA ILE A 570 -25.15 -4.49 -11.31
C ILE A 570 -23.67 -4.09 -11.34
N ILE A 571 -22.82 -4.75 -12.14
CA ILE A 571 -21.42 -4.32 -12.36
C ILE A 571 -21.40 -2.88 -12.87
N LYS A 572 -22.23 -2.57 -13.88
CA LYS A 572 -22.38 -1.20 -14.41
C LYS A 572 -22.87 -0.20 -13.36
N HIS A 573 -23.81 -0.60 -12.49
CA HIS A 573 -24.29 0.24 -11.39
C HIS A 573 -23.17 0.54 -10.37
N ILE A 574 -22.42 -0.48 -9.95
CA ILE A 574 -21.30 -0.34 -9.01
C ILE A 574 -20.21 0.58 -9.57
N LYS A 575 -19.80 0.37 -10.83
CA LYS A 575 -18.83 1.24 -11.52
C LYS A 575 -19.31 2.70 -11.59
N GLY A 576 -20.57 2.93 -11.92
CA GLY A 576 -21.19 4.25 -11.89
C GLY A 576 -21.19 4.90 -10.50
N ARG A 577 -21.35 4.11 -9.42
CA ARG A 577 -21.24 4.61 -8.04
C ARG A 577 -19.81 4.94 -7.62
N ILE A 578 -18.79 4.20 -8.08
CA ILE A 578 -17.37 4.55 -7.89
C ILE A 578 -17.04 5.88 -8.57
N GLN A 579 -17.57 6.12 -9.78
CA GLN A 579 -17.39 7.38 -10.51
C GLN A 579 -18.05 8.59 -9.80
N GLN A 580 -19.11 8.36 -9.01
CA GLN A 580 -19.87 9.40 -8.32
C GLN A 580 -19.45 9.63 -6.85
N SER A 581 -18.76 8.67 -6.22
CA SER A 581 -18.49 8.70 -4.78
C SER A 581 -17.26 9.56 -4.41
N PRO A 582 -17.39 10.49 -3.45
CA PRO A 582 -16.26 11.28 -2.94
C PRO A 582 -15.52 10.61 -1.77
N SER A 583 -15.97 9.45 -1.27
CA SER A 583 -15.37 8.75 -0.11
C SER A 583 -14.42 7.63 -0.58
N PRO A 584 -13.14 7.63 -0.16
CA PRO A 584 -12.17 6.58 -0.53
C PRO A 584 -12.61 5.19 -0.10
N ASP A 585 -13.21 5.08 1.08
CA ASP A 585 -13.54 3.81 1.73
C ASP A 585 -14.80 3.18 1.15
N ARG A 586 -15.77 4.02 0.75
CA ARG A 586 -16.91 3.57 -0.07
C ARG A 586 -16.45 3.08 -1.44
N CYS A 587 -15.54 3.81 -2.09
CA CYS A 587 -14.96 3.38 -3.37
C CYS A 587 -14.17 2.08 -3.23
N LEU A 588 -13.41 1.88 -2.14
CA LEU A 588 -12.72 0.63 -1.88
C LEU A 588 -13.70 -0.53 -1.65
N ASN A 589 -14.75 -0.33 -0.84
CA ASN A 589 -15.74 -1.38 -0.62
C ASN A 589 -16.41 -1.81 -1.94
N LEU A 590 -16.81 -0.84 -2.77
CA LEU A 590 -17.36 -1.11 -4.09
C LEU A 590 -16.36 -1.81 -5.03
N PHE A 591 -15.06 -1.52 -4.92
CA PHE A 591 -14.03 -2.28 -5.65
C PHE A 591 -13.96 -3.74 -5.19
N HIS A 592 -13.97 -4.00 -3.88
CA HIS A 592 -14.03 -5.38 -3.37
C HIS A 592 -15.31 -6.10 -3.82
N CYS A 593 -16.44 -5.39 -3.97
CA CYS A 593 -17.65 -5.96 -4.57
C CYS A 593 -17.47 -6.36 -6.04
N LEU A 594 -16.71 -5.59 -6.86
CA LEU A 594 -16.36 -6.01 -8.22
C LEU A 594 -15.45 -7.23 -8.22
N ASN A 595 -14.50 -7.32 -7.28
CA ASN A 595 -13.63 -8.49 -7.12
C ASN A 595 -14.42 -9.76 -6.73
N GLU A 596 -15.42 -9.66 -5.84
CA GLU A 596 -16.33 -10.78 -5.54
C GLU A 596 -17.21 -11.19 -6.74
N LEU A 597 -17.48 -10.24 -7.65
CA LEU A 597 -18.15 -10.49 -8.94
C LEU A 597 -17.18 -10.97 -10.04
N ASN A 598 -15.89 -11.16 -9.74
CA ASN A 598 -14.82 -11.50 -10.67
C ASN A 598 -14.74 -10.52 -11.87
N ASP A 599 -14.88 -9.22 -11.60
CA ASP A 599 -14.71 -8.14 -12.56
C ASP A 599 -13.45 -7.33 -12.23
N HIS A 600 -12.37 -7.58 -12.97
CA HIS A 600 -11.08 -6.89 -12.81
C HIS A 600 -10.91 -5.72 -13.80
N SER A 601 -11.84 -5.59 -14.75
CA SER A 601 -11.79 -4.64 -15.86
C SER A 601 -11.85 -3.16 -15.45
N LEU A 602 -12.18 -2.81 -14.19
CA LEU A 602 -12.22 -1.41 -13.76
C LEU A 602 -10.86 -0.72 -13.90
N VAL A 603 -9.74 -1.41 -13.66
CA VAL A 603 -8.41 -0.79 -13.79
C VAL A 603 -8.12 -0.46 -15.26
N GLU A 604 -8.41 -1.40 -16.16
CA GLU A 604 -8.30 -1.24 -17.61
C GLU A 604 -9.25 -0.16 -18.13
N GLU A 605 -10.48 -0.08 -17.62
CA GLU A 605 -11.45 0.97 -17.95
C GLU A 605 -10.99 2.34 -17.45
N ILE A 606 -10.38 2.44 -16.27
CA ILE A 606 -9.80 3.70 -15.77
C ILE A 606 -8.58 4.10 -16.61
N GLN A 607 -7.67 3.17 -16.94
CA GLN A 607 -6.53 3.42 -17.83
C GLN A 607 -7.01 3.86 -19.22
N SER A 608 -7.99 3.16 -19.81
CA SER A 608 -8.62 3.53 -21.08
C SER A 608 -9.30 4.89 -21.00
N TYR A 609 -10.01 5.19 -19.91
CA TYR A 609 -10.69 6.47 -19.71
C TYR A 609 -9.70 7.63 -19.67
N LEU A 610 -8.61 7.49 -18.90
CA LEU A 610 -7.62 8.56 -18.73
C LEU A 610 -6.64 8.69 -19.90
N SER A 611 -6.31 7.60 -20.59
CA SER A 611 -5.51 7.62 -21.82
C SER A 611 -6.30 8.13 -23.04
N SER A 612 -7.64 8.04 -23.01
CA SER A 612 -8.48 8.61 -24.05
C SER A 612 -8.35 10.13 -24.12
N SER A 613 -7.77 10.61 -25.23
CA SER A 613 -7.43 12.03 -25.45
C SER A 613 -8.66 12.90 -25.78
N SER A 614 -9.68 12.89 -24.92
CA SER A 614 -10.88 13.71 -25.08
C SER A 614 -10.72 15.08 -24.41
N ARG A 615 -11.26 16.13 -25.06
CA ARG A 615 -11.04 17.55 -24.69
C ARG A 615 -11.58 17.98 -23.32
N ASN A 616 -12.32 17.12 -22.62
CA ASN A 616 -12.88 17.40 -21.29
C ASN A 616 -12.35 16.37 -20.28
N GLN A 617 -11.11 16.57 -19.80
CA GLN A 617 -10.57 15.77 -18.68
C GLN A 617 -11.39 16.04 -17.41
N THR A 618 -12.33 15.15 -17.06
CA THR A 618 -12.84 15.14 -15.69
C THR A 618 -11.74 14.51 -14.82
N LYS A 619 -11.16 15.33 -13.93
CA LYS A 619 -10.11 14.85 -13.03
C LYS A 619 -10.68 13.81 -12.06
N LEU A 620 -9.96 12.71 -11.86
CA LEU A 620 -10.29 11.78 -10.77
C LEU A 620 -10.29 12.54 -9.43
N SER A 621 -11.29 12.26 -8.60
CA SER A 621 -11.36 12.78 -7.24
C SER A 621 -10.19 12.25 -6.39
N PRO A 622 -9.80 12.93 -5.29
CA PRO A 622 -8.79 12.39 -4.37
C PRO A 622 -9.12 10.98 -3.85
N ALA A 623 -10.40 10.67 -3.69
CA ALA A 623 -10.88 9.34 -3.32
C ALA A 623 -10.66 8.30 -4.43
N GLN A 624 -10.94 8.65 -5.69
CA GLN A 624 -10.69 7.77 -6.83
C GLN A 624 -9.20 7.53 -7.04
N TRP A 625 -8.35 8.55 -6.86
CA TRP A 625 -6.90 8.36 -6.83
C TRP A 625 -6.46 7.42 -5.70
N ALA A 626 -6.97 7.60 -4.48
CA ALA A 626 -6.64 6.72 -3.36
C ALA A 626 -7.10 5.27 -3.61
N THR A 627 -8.27 5.07 -4.20
CA THR A 627 -8.75 3.74 -4.61
C THR A 627 -7.87 3.14 -5.72
N LEU A 628 -7.55 3.89 -6.77
CA LEU A 628 -6.68 3.40 -7.86
C LEU A 628 -5.29 3.02 -7.34
N VAL A 629 -4.66 3.86 -6.52
CA VAL A 629 -3.37 3.58 -5.87
C VAL A 629 -3.46 2.32 -5.02
N PHE A 630 -4.50 2.17 -4.21
CA PHE A 630 -4.71 0.96 -3.42
C PHE A 630 -4.82 -0.27 -4.32
N VAL A 631 -5.64 -0.23 -5.37
CA VAL A 631 -5.84 -1.37 -6.28
C VAL A 631 -4.54 -1.77 -6.97
N LEU A 632 -3.77 -0.81 -7.50
CA LEU A 632 -2.50 -1.07 -8.16
C LEU A 632 -1.43 -1.64 -7.21
N LEU A 633 -1.36 -1.13 -5.97
CA LEU A 633 -0.46 -1.65 -4.92
C LEU A 633 -0.88 -3.02 -4.37
N THR A 634 -2.07 -3.50 -4.72
CA THR A 634 -2.68 -4.69 -4.09
C THR A 634 -3.21 -5.70 -5.10
N SER A 635 -2.86 -5.55 -6.37
CA SER A 635 -3.08 -6.52 -7.46
C SER A 635 -2.41 -7.88 -7.17
N GLU A 636 -2.93 -8.96 -7.77
CA GLU A 636 -2.33 -10.30 -7.67
C GLU A 636 -0.98 -10.39 -8.44
N GLU A 637 -0.78 -9.50 -9.43
CA GLU A 637 0.44 -9.42 -10.24
C GLU A 637 1.41 -8.36 -9.70
N GLU A 638 2.69 -8.71 -9.52
CA GLU A 638 3.73 -7.70 -9.27
C GLU A 638 3.79 -6.74 -10.46
N LEU A 639 3.53 -5.44 -10.22
CA LEU A 639 3.65 -4.40 -11.23
C LEU A 639 5.12 -4.18 -11.61
N SER A 640 5.66 -5.05 -12.46
CA SER A 640 7.05 -5.03 -12.89
C SER A 640 7.39 -3.75 -13.67
N VAL A 641 6.47 -3.28 -14.52
CA VAL A 641 6.57 -2.05 -15.31
C VAL A 641 5.46 -1.08 -14.91
N PHE A 642 5.82 0.10 -14.43
CA PHE A 642 4.92 1.22 -14.20
C PHE A 642 5.10 2.24 -15.33
N ASP A 643 4.10 2.35 -16.22
CA ASP A 643 4.05 3.41 -17.22
C ASP A 643 3.05 4.49 -16.78
N LEU A 644 3.53 5.71 -16.54
CA LEU A 644 2.69 6.82 -16.11
C LEU A 644 1.73 7.28 -17.22
N SER A 645 2.09 7.12 -18.50
CA SER A 645 1.29 7.53 -19.64
C SER A 645 0.00 6.72 -19.81
N HIS A 646 -0.03 5.49 -19.27
CA HIS A 646 -1.25 4.66 -19.17
C HIS A 646 -2.28 5.23 -18.17
N TYR A 647 -1.87 6.15 -17.29
CA TYR A 647 -2.75 6.79 -16.32
C TYR A 647 -2.92 8.29 -16.59
N THR A 648 -1.85 9.09 -16.67
CA THR A 648 -1.96 10.51 -17.01
C THR A 648 -0.58 11.13 -17.25
N ARG A 649 -0.49 11.95 -18.30
CA ARG A 649 0.71 12.75 -18.61
C ARG A 649 0.71 14.06 -17.80
N SER A 650 0.85 13.94 -16.48
CA SER A 650 0.85 15.08 -15.55
C SER A 650 1.63 14.85 -14.26
N GLU A 651 2.20 15.94 -13.70
CA GLU A 651 2.86 15.94 -12.39
C GLU A 651 1.92 15.60 -11.23
N GLU A 652 0.64 15.99 -11.31
CA GLU A 652 -0.37 15.60 -10.31
C GLU A 652 -0.53 14.08 -10.27
N GLY A 653 -0.62 13.42 -11.43
CA GLY A 653 -0.69 11.96 -11.52
C GLY A 653 0.55 11.28 -10.97
N LEU A 654 1.74 11.76 -11.33
CA LEU A 654 2.99 11.27 -10.76
C LEU A 654 2.94 11.35 -9.23
N HIS A 655 2.56 12.50 -8.65
CA HIS A 655 2.45 12.66 -7.20
C HIS A 655 1.44 11.72 -6.54
N ARG A 656 0.28 11.47 -7.18
CA ARG A 656 -0.72 10.51 -6.66
C ARG A 656 -0.21 9.07 -6.76
N LEU A 657 0.50 8.71 -7.82
CA LEU A 657 0.96 7.35 -8.12
C LEU A 657 2.39 7.05 -7.60
N LEU A 658 3.08 8.00 -6.98
CA LEU A 658 4.41 7.79 -6.35
C LEU A 658 4.49 6.53 -5.47
N PRO A 659 3.47 6.15 -4.67
CA PRO A 659 3.47 4.88 -3.95
C PRO A 659 3.58 3.65 -4.86
N VAL A 660 2.86 3.64 -5.99
CA VAL A 660 2.87 2.57 -7.00
C VAL A 660 4.22 2.51 -7.72
N LEU A 661 4.80 3.66 -8.04
CA LEU A 661 6.13 3.77 -8.65
C LEU A 661 7.21 3.12 -7.75
N LYS A 662 7.10 3.23 -6.42
CA LYS A 662 8.08 2.64 -5.48
C LYS A 662 8.16 1.13 -5.53
N THR A 663 7.07 0.46 -5.89
CA THR A 663 7.01 -1.02 -5.97
C THR A 663 7.46 -1.58 -7.32
N ALA A 664 7.58 -0.74 -8.35
CA ALA A 664 7.95 -1.17 -9.70
C ALA A 664 9.45 -1.47 -9.86
N ARG A 665 9.79 -2.28 -10.87
CA ARG A 665 11.18 -2.52 -11.31
C ARG A 665 11.58 -1.61 -12.46
N VAL A 666 10.65 -1.31 -13.37
CA VAL A 666 10.83 -0.38 -14.49
C VAL A 666 9.80 0.75 -14.34
N ALA A 667 10.24 2.00 -14.47
CA ALA A 667 9.39 3.17 -14.41
C ALA A 667 9.52 3.98 -15.72
N ILE A 668 8.44 4.01 -16.51
CA ILE A 668 8.36 4.76 -17.77
C ILE A 668 7.57 6.04 -17.49
N LEU A 669 8.27 7.17 -17.46
CA LEU A 669 7.74 8.53 -17.28
C LEU A 669 7.94 9.37 -18.55
N HIS A 670 8.21 8.72 -19.67
CA HIS A 670 8.49 9.32 -20.98
C HIS A 670 7.32 10.20 -21.46
N ALA A 671 7.61 11.39 -21.98
CA ALA A 671 6.63 12.32 -22.56
C ALA A 671 5.40 12.59 -21.67
N CYS A 672 5.62 12.73 -20.36
CA CYS A 672 4.56 12.87 -19.34
C CYS A 672 4.34 14.31 -18.85
N ASN A 673 4.83 15.32 -19.57
CA ASN A 673 4.75 16.74 -19.20
C ASN A 673 5.32 17.07 -17.81
N LEU A 674 6.41 16.39 -17.43
CA LEU A 674 7.10 16.61 -16.16
C LEU A 674 8.10 17.78 -16.25
N THR A 675 8.32 18.47 -15.13
CA THR A 675 9.22 19.63 -15.03
C THR A 675 10.18 19.50 -13.84
N GLN A 676 11.02 20.52 -13.58
CA GLN A 676 11.83 20.57 -12.36
C GLN A 676 11.02 20.54 -11.05
N SER A 677 9.71 20.82 -11.10
CA SER A 677 8.83 20.89 -9.93
C SER A 677 8.69 19.53 -9.24
N CYS A 678 8.51 18.46 -10.03
CA CYS A 678 8.28 17.12 -9.48
C CYS A 678 9.55 16.38 -9.07
N CYS A 679 10.72 16.86 -9.51
CA CYS A 679 12.01 16.20 -9.40
C CYS A 679 12.43 15.87 -7.95
N GLU A 680 12.18 16.78 -6.99
CA GLU A 680 12.51 16.53 -5.57
C GLU A 680 11.69 15.39 -4.95
N LYS A 681 10.38 15.36 -5.23
CA LYS A 681 9.49 14.28 -4.77
C LYS A 681 9.81 12.96 -5.46
N LEU A 682 10.21 13.00 -6.73
CA LEU A 682 10.69 11.82 -7.45
C LEU A 682 12.02 11.31 -6.88
N ALA A 683 12.96 12.18 -6.50
CA ALA A 683 14.22 11.82 -5.84
C ALA A 683 13.99 11.05 -4.53
N ASN A 684 13.06 11.53 -3.70
CA ASN A 684 12.60 10.83 -2.49
C ASN A 684 11.82 9.55 -2.80
N GLY A 685 11.21 9.48 -3.99
CA GLY A 685 10.57 8.29 -4.54
C GLY A 685 11.57 7.16 -4.83
N ILE A 686 12.60 7.46 -5.63
CA ILE A 686 13.57 6.48 -6.15
C ILE A 686 14.60 6.00 -5.13
N ASN A 687 14.96 6.83 -4.14
CA ASN A 687 15.91 6.46 -3.10
C ASN A 687 15.41 5.24 -2.27
N SER A 688 14.10 5.15 -2.04
CA SER A 688 13.48 4.07 -1.25
C SER A 688 12.84 2.94 -2.07
N SER A 689 13.12 2.84 -3.39
CA SER A 689 12.38 1.95 -4.30
C SER A 689 13.14 0.66 -4.64
N GLN A 690 12.48 -0.25 -5.38
CA GLN A 690 13.15 -1.38 -6.04
C GLN A 690 13.39 -1.15 -7.55
N ILE A 691 13.28 0.09 -8.03
CA ILE A 691 13.47 0.42 -9.45
C ILE A 691 14.89 0.07 -9.90
N ARG A 692 14.99 -0.44 -11.13
CA ARG A 692 16.22 -0.75 -11.88
C ARG A 692 16.32 0.07 -13.16
N GLU A 693 15.20 0.44 -13.78
CA GLU A 693 15.18 1.26 -14.98
C GLU A 693 14.22 2.44 -14.82
N LEU A 694 14.65 3.63 -15.22
CA LEU A 694 13.87 4.87 -15.19
C LEU A 694 14.02 5.61 -16.51
N ASP A 695 12.93 5.74 -17.26
CA ASP A 695 12.85 6.59 -18.45
C ASP A 695 12.12 7.87 -18.10
N LEU A 696 12.80 9.00 -18.27
CA LEU A 696 12.35 10.36 -18.02
C LEU A 696 12.36 11.20 -19.31
N GLY A 697 12.61 10.60 -20.47
CA GLY A 697 12.82 11.33 -21.73
C GLY A 697 11.61 12.12 -22.23
N ASN A 698 11.85 13.09 -23.11
CA ASN A 698 10.84 13.99 -23.68
C ASN A 698 10.03 14.77 -22.61
N ASN A 699 10.69 15.23 -21.54
CA ASN A 699 10.09 16.06 -20.47
C ASN A 699 10.89 17.36 -20.28
N ASN A 700 10.30 18.42 -19.73
CA ASN A 700 11.00 19.69 -19.54
C ASN A 700 11.69 19.78 -18.16
N LEU A 701 12.61 18.85 -17.87
CA LEU A 701 13.20 18.75 -16.54
C LEU A 701 14.17 19.89 -16.23
N THR A 702 14.93 20.36 -17.24
CA THR A 702 16.00 21.38 -17.11
C THR A 702 17.12 20.99 -16.14
N ASP A 703 18.20 21.76 -16.12
CA ASP A 703 19.35 21.51 -15.22
C ASP A 703 18.94 21.54 -13.74
N GLU A 704 17.99 22.41 -13.37
CA GLU A 704 17.46 22.52 -12.01
C GLU A 704 16.78 21.21 -11.54
N GLY A 705 16.09 20.53 -12.45
CA GLY A 705 15.46 19.24 -12.18
C GLY A 705 16.48 18.12 -11.91
N ILE A 706 17.56 18.08 -12.70
CA ILE A 706 18.64 17.12 -12.52
C ILE A 706 19.41 17.36 -11.22
N ILE A 707 19.68 18.62 -10.86
CA ILE A 707 20.29 18.98 -9.58
C ILE A 707 19.44 18.45 -8.42
N LYS A 708 18.11 18.62 -8.47
CA LYS A 708 17.17 18.06 -7.47
C LYS A 708 17.12 16.53 -7.46
N LEU A 709 17.19 15.88 -8.62
CA LEU A 709 17.21 14.41 -8.74
C LEU A 709 18.51 13.77 -8.22
N SER A 710 19.64 14.47 -8.30
CA SER A 710 20.98 13.93 -8.04
C SER A 710 21.12 13.21 -6.68
N ASN A 711 20.53 13.77 -5.61
CA ASN A 711 20.58 13.17 -4.27
C ASN A 711 19.80 11.85 -4.16
N GLY A 712 18.69 11.73 -4.90
CA GLY A 712 17.93 10.47 -4.99
C GLY A 712 18.64 9.42 -5.84
N LEU A 713 19.23 9.85 -6.96
CA LEU A 713 19.97 8.98 -7.87
C LEU A 713 21.21 8.35 -7.23
N LYS A 714 22.00 9.14 -6.48
CA LYS A 714 23.22 8.69 -5.77
C LYS A 714 23.02 7.44 -4.91
N ASN A 715 21.87 7.33 -4.25
CA ASN A 715 21.57 6.26 -3.29
C ASN A 715 20.55 5.23 -3.82
N SER A 716 20.14 5.36 -5.10
CA SER A 716 19.19 4.45 -5.73
C SER A 716 19.82 3.12 -6.13
N LYS A 717 18.98 2.11 -6.34
CA LYS A 717 19.36 0.81 -6.95
C LYS A 717 19.29 0.83 -8.48
N LEU A 718 19.25 2.01 -9.08
CA LEU A 718 19.00 2.20 -10.51
C LEU A 718 20.19 1.70 -11.34
N ALA A 719 19.92 0.91 -12.38
CA ALA A 719 20.89 0.39 -13.34
C ALA A 719 20.83 1.13 -14.68
N THR A 720 19.64 1.57 -15.10
CA THR A 720 19.45 2.32 -16.35
C THR A 720 18.68 3.63 -16.11
N LEU A 721 19.18 4.73 -16.65
CA LEU A 721 18.57 6.05 -16.61
C LEU A 721 18.52 6.65 -18.02
N ARG A 722 17.33 7.01 -18.50
CA ARG A 722 17.13 7.69 -19.79
C ARG A 722 16.60 9.10 -19.57
N LEU A 723 17.34 10.09 -20.05
CA LEU A 723 17.11 11.53 -19.92
C LEU A 723 17.10 12.21 -21.31
N ARG A 724 16.76 11.46 -22.35
CA ARG A 724 16.75 11.96 -23.73
C ARG A 724 15.81 13.16 -23.90
N SER A 725 16.26 14.22 -24.55
CA SER A 725 15.45 15.43 -24.82
C SER A 725 14.76 15.96 -23.55
N CYS A 726 15.56 16.21 -22.51
CA CYS A 726 15.12 16.72 -21.21
C CYS A 726 15.35 18.23 -21.00
N ASN A 727 15.75 18.95 -22.06
CA ASN A 727 16.22 20.34 -22.04
C ASN A 727 17.38 20.56 -21.07
N LEU A 728 18.33 19.64 -21.04
CA LEU A 728 19.55 19.74 -20.23
C LEU A 728 20.66 20.48 -20.99
N THR A 729 21.52 21.18 -20.25
CA THR A 729 22.70 21.88 -20.75
C THR A 729 23.96 21.40 -20.02
N GLU A 730 25.11 22.00 -20.32
CA GLU A 730 26.36 21.77 -19.58
C GLU A 730 26.25 22.06 -18.08
N HIS A 731 25.23 22.81 -17.62
CA HIS A 731 25.03 23.10 -16.19
C HIS A 731 24.55 21.87 -15.37
N SER A 732 23.86 20.90 -15.99
CA SER A 732 23.48 19.64 -15.30
C SER A 732 24.64 18.66 -15.12
N SER A 733 25.74 18.84 -15.85
CA SER A 733 26.83 17.85 -15.93
C SER A 733 27.57 17.63 -14.61
N ASP A 734 27.79 18.66 -13.80
CA ASP A 734 28.42 18.53 -12.46
C ASP A 734 27.57 17.63 -11.54
N ALA A 735 26.24 17.77 -11.61
CA ALA A 735 25.32 16.97 -10.80
C ALA A 735 25.34 15.49 -11.24
N LEU A 736 25.38 15.22 -12.55
CA LEU A 736 25.45 13.87 -13.11
C LEU A 736 26.81 13.21 -12.90
N ALA A 737 27.91 13.95 -13.07
CA ALA A 737 29.27 13.51 -12.74
C ALA A 737 29.37 13.12 -11.25
N SER A 738 28.77 13.92 -10.37
CA SER A 738 28.68 13.63 -8.93
C SER A 738 27.80 12.41 -8.60
N VAL A 739 26.80 12.09 -9.43
CA VAL A 739 26.00 10.85 -9.31
C VAL A 739 26.83 9.62 -9.67
N ILE A 740 27.42 9.59 -10.87
CA ILE A 740 28.17 8.40 -11.36
C ILE A 740 29.46 8.16 -10.57
N SER A 741 30.04 9.19 -9.96
CA SER A 741 31.20 9.09 -9.07
C SER A 741 30.89 8.53 -7.68
N SER A 742 29.61 8.37 -7.31
CA SER A 742 29.22 7.94 -5.96
C SER A 742 29.37 6.42 -5.77
N ALA A 743 30.06 5.99 -4.71
CA ALA A 743 30.23 4.57 -4.37
C ALA A 743 28.89 3.80 -4.20
N SER A 744 27.83 4.49 -3.74
CA SER A 744 26.48 3.94 -3.60
C SER A 744 25.70 3.80 -4.91
N CYS A 745 26.09 4.50 -5.99
CA CYS A 745 25.41 4.45 -7.28
C CYS A 745 25.56 3.06 -7.92
N GLN A 746 24.52 2.57 -8.60
CA GLN A 746 24.53 1.27 -9.31
C GLN A 746 24.32 1.42 -10.83
N LEU A 747 24.41 2.65 -11.35
CA LEU A 747 24.08 2.96 -12.73
C LEU A 747 25.10 2.34 -13.69
N LYS A 748 24.57 1.66 -14.72
CA LYS A 748 25.28 0.96 -15.79
C LYS A 748 25.01 1.58 -17.15
N GLU A 749 23.79 2.06 -17.39
CA GLU A 749 23.37 2.69 -18.65
C GLU A 749 22.85 4.10 -18.38
N LEU A 750 23.39 5.08 -19.13
CA LEU A 750 22.97 6.47 -19.08
C LEU A 750 22.76 6.99 -20.51
N ASP A 751 21.52 7.34 -20.83
CA ASP A 751 21.14 8.00 -22.08
C ASP A 751 20.85 9.49 -21.83
N LEU A 752 21.67 10.36 -22.42
CA LEU A 752 21.59 11.82 -22.38
C LEU A 752 21.25 12.42 -23.74
N SER A 753 20.84 11.60 -24.73
CA SER A 753 20.72 12.02 -26.12
C SER A 753 19.82 13.25 -26.32
N ASP A 754 20.05 14.03 -27.37
CA ASP A 754 19.18 15.17 -27.75
C ASP A 754 19.08 16.24 -26.63
N ASN A 755 20.19 16.49 -25.93
CA ASN A 755 20.35 17.56 -24.93
C ASN A 755 21.59 18.42 -25.27
N ASP A 756 21.60 19.69 -24.86
CA ASP A 756 22.62 20.67 -25.25
C ASP A 756 23.89 20.61 -24.37
N PHE A 757 24.47 19.42 -24.23
CA PHE A 757 25.58 19.16 -23.30
C PHE A 757 26.91 19.79 -23.73
N GLN A 758 27.17 19.85 -25.04
CA GLN A 758 28.39 20.41 -25.64
C GLN A 758 29.69 19.79 -25.07
N ASP A 759 30.84 20.33 -25.46
CA ASP A 759 32.14 19.83 -25.01
C ASP A 759 32.38 20.05 -23.51
N VAL A 760 31.86 21.16 -22.95
CA VAL A 760 31.99 21.51 -21.53
C VAL A 760 31.22 20.54 -20.62
N GLY A 761 30.01 20.14 -21.01
CA GLY A 761 29.24 19.15 -20.26
C GLY A 761 29.88 17.76 -20.34
N VAL A 762 30.41 17.40 -21.51
CA VAL A 762 31.18 16.16 -21.70
C VAL A 762 32.46 16.15 -20.88
N GLN A 763 33.21 17.26 -20.82
CA GLN A 763 34.41 17.39 -19.99
C GLN A 763 34.14 17.07 -18.52
N LYS A 764 33.05 17.61 -17.97
CA LYS A 764 32.65 17.39 -16.56
C LYS A 764 32.16 15.96 -16.33
N LEU A 765 31.42 15.38 -17.26
CA LEU A 765 31.05 13.95 -17.21
C LEU A 765 32.27 13.04 -17.26
N SER A 766 33.28 13.36 -18.09
CA SER A 766 34.53 12.60 -18.20
C SER A 766 35.26 12.50 -16.85
N GLY A 767 35.37 13.60 -16.09
CA GLY A 767 35.93 13.55 -14.73
C GLY A 767 35.13 12.65 -13.76
N GLY A 768 33.84 12.41 -14.04
CA GLY A 768 33.04 11.42 -13.31
C GLY A 768 33.25 9.96 -13.78
N LEU A 769 33.58 9.76 -15.06
CA LEU A 769 33.93 8.45 -15.63
C LEU A 769 35.31 7.96 -15.14
N GLU A 770 36.23 8.87 -14.84
CA GLU A 770 37.56 8.61 -14.26
C GLU A 770 37.49 8.10 -12.80
N SER A 771 36.36 8.27 -12.12
CA SER A 771 36.20 7.82 -10.73
C SER A 771 36.26 6.29 -10.61
N PRO A 772 37.06 5.72 -9.68
CA PRO A 772 37.14 4.27 -9.46
C PRO A 772 35.82 3.66 -8.94
N HIS A 773 34.89 4.52 -8.51
CA HIS A 773 33.54 4.15 -8.09
C HIS A 773 32.53 4.10 -9.23
N CYS A 774 32.86 4.65 -10.41
CA CYS A 774 31.98 4.61 -11.57
C CYS A 774 31.75 3.17 -12.05
N LYS A 775 30.49 2.82 -12.31
CA LYS A 775 30.03 1.50 -12.77
C LYS A 775 29.38 1.55 -14.14
N LEU A 776 29.46 2.70 -14.83
CA LEU A 776 28.82 2.91 -16.11
C LEU A 776 29.49 2.03 -17.18
N GLU A 777 28.67 1.23 -17.86
CA GLU A 777 29.06 0.33 -18.95
C GLU A 777 28.56 0.87 -20.30
N VAL A 778 27.50 1.67 -20.33
CA VAL A 778 26.88 2.23 -21.54
C VAL A 778 26.62 3.72 -21.35
N LEU A 779 27.14 4.55 -22.26
CA LEU A 779 26.89 6.00 -22.32
C LEU A 779 26.41 6.37 -23.72
N ILE A 780 25.23 6.99 -23.79
CA ILE A 780 24.64 7.49 -25.04
C ILE A 780 24.54 9.02 -24.93
N VAL A 781 25.30 9.71 -25.77
CA VAL A 781 25.39 11.18 -25.86
C VAL A 781 25.15 11.63 -27.31
N SER A 782 24.21 10.95 -27.98
CA SER A 782 23.81 11.23 -29.36
C SER A 782 23.10 12.59 -29.47
N LEU A 783 23.28 13.33 -30.57
CA LEU A 783 22.71 14.69 -30.76
C LEU A 783 23.10 15.72 -29.68
N CYS A 784 24.20 15.53 -28.94
CA CYS A 784 24.59 16.39 -27.81
C CYS A 784 25.48 17.60 -28.15
N ARG A 785 25.68 17.88 -29.44
CA ARG A 785 26.62 18.90 -29.98
C ARG A 785 28.08 18.72 -29.52
N VAL A 786 28.50 17.49 -29.23
CA VAL A 786 29.89 17.17 -28.92
C VAL A 786 30.75 17.40 -30.17
N THR A 787 31.90 18.04 -30.02
CA THR A 787 32.86 18.28 -31.10
C THR A 787 34.11 17.41 -30.96
N GLU A 788 35.13 17.69 -31.75
CA GLU A 788 36.46 17.07 -31.63
C GLU A 788 37.07 17.29 -30.23
N GLU A 789 36.83 18.44 -29.60
CA GLU A 789 37.34 18.77 -28.27
C GLU A 789 36.73 17.87 -27.18
N GLY A 790 35.40 17.72 -27.13
CA GLY A 790 34.73 16.84 -26.18
C GLY A 790 35.12 15.37 -26.34
N CYS A 791 35.46 14.95 -27.55
CA CYS A 791 35.99 13.60 -27.80
C CYS A 791 37.39 13.39 -27.21
N THR A 792 38.21 14.44 -27.07
CA THR A 792 39.49 14.33 -26.36
C THR A 792 39.31 14.07 -24.86
N PHE A 793 38.32 14.71 -24.23
CA PHE A 793 37.99 14.47 -22.82
C PHE A 793 37.37 13.09 -22.58
N LEU A 794 36.57 12.56 -23.52
CA LEU A 794 36.11 11.17 -23.44
C LEU A 794 37.29 10.20 -23.61
N ALA A 795 38.18 10.44 -24.57
CA ALA A 795 39.35 9.61 -24.79
C ALA A 795 40.30 9.56 -23.58
N SER A 796 40.50 10.66 -22.84
CA SER A 796 41.31 10.61 -21.61
C SER A 796 40.67 9.75 -20.53
N ALA A 797 39.36 9.92 -20.30
CA ALA A 797 38.64 9.23 -19.23
C ALA A 797 38.47 7.72 -19.46
N LEU A 798 38.34 7.30 -20.73
CA LEU A 798 38.06 5.92 -21.13
C LEU A 798 39.10 4.91 -20.62
N ASN A 799 40.38 5.31 -20.53
CA ASN A 799 41.48 4.45 -20.03
C ASN A 799 41.32 4.01 -18.57
N SER A 800 40.62 4.81 -17.75
CA SER A 800 40.32 4.51 -16.34
C SER A 800 38.88 4.07 -16.10
N SER A 801 38.04 4.12 -17.13
CA SER A 801 36.61 3.84 -17.04
C SER A 801 36.28 2.34 -17.06
N ARG A 802 34.99 2.03 -16.90
CA ARG A 802 34.44 0.68 -17.14
C ARG A 802 33.53 0.65 -18.37
N LEU A 803 33.57 1.70 -19.19
CA LEU A 803 32.65 1.88 -20.31
C LEU A 803 32.93 0.86 -21.41
N ARG A 804 31.87 0.21 -21.89
CA ARG A 804 31.88 -0.86 -22.91
C ARG A 804 31.24 -0.41 -24.20
N GLU A 805 30.18 0.39 -24.09
CA GLU A 805 29.49 0.99 -25.22
C GLU A 805 29.45 2.51 -25.08
N LEU A 806 29.89 3.21 -26.13
CA LEU A 806 29.81 4.67 -26.26
C LEU A 806 29.07 4.99 -27.56
N ASP A 807 27.95 5.71 -27.45
CA ASP A 807 27.23 6.22 -28.62
C ASP A 807 27.33 7.76 -28.69
N LEU A 808 28.08 8.20 -29.69
CA LEU A 808 28.33 9.59 -30.06
C LEU A 808 27.64 9.96 -31.37
N SER A 809 26.72 9.13 -31.89
CA SER A 809 26.08 9.35 -33.18
C SER A 809 25.44 10.76 -33.29
N TYR A 810 25.33 11.29 -34.50
CA TYR A 810 24.76 12.63 -34.76
C TYR A 810 25.48 13.80 -34.03
N ASN A 811 26.78 13.67 -33.75
CA ASN A 811 27.63 14.75 -33.22
C ASN A 811 28.70 15.19 -34.25
N HIS A 812 29.64 16.04 -33.84
CA HIS A 812 30.73 16.57 -34.66
C HIS A 812 32.14 16.16 -34.14
N PRO A 813 32.41 14.88 -33.84
CA PRO A 813 33.65 14.41 -33.19
C PRO A 813 34.95 14.65 -33.98
N GLY A 814 34.86 15.26 -35.17
CA GLY A 814 36.01 15.55 -36.02
C GLY A 814 36.74 14.32 -36.53
N LYS A 815 37.93 14.52 -37.09
CA LYS A 815 38.78 13.40 -37.55
C LYS A 815 39.66 12.89 -36.42
N LEU A 816 40.19 13.79 -35.58
CA LEU A 816 41.06 13.43 -34.48
C LEU A 816 40.28 12.75 -33.36
N GLY A 817 39.08 13.23 -33.02
CA GLY A 817 38.24 12.62 -31.98
C GLY A 817 37.81 11.19 -32.36
N VAL A 818 37.37 10.97 -33.60
CA VAL A 818 37.11 9.61 -34.11
C VAL A 818 38.37 8.74 -34.08
N GLN A 819 39.52 9.25 -34.53
CA GLN A 819 40.78 8.49 -34.48
C GLN A 819 41.19 8.10 -33.06
N LEU A 820 41.10 9.03 -32.10
CA LEU A 820 41.42 8.78 -30.69
C LEU A 820 40.52 7.71 -30.09
N LEU A 821 39.20 7.84 -30.27
CA LEU A 821 38.23 6.90 -29.70
C LEU A 821 38.28 5.51 -30.38
N SER A 822 38.51 5.45 -31.70
CA SER A 822 38.71 4.18 -32.41
C SER A 822 40.03 3.50 -32.05
N ALA A 823 41.09 4.24 -31.74
CA ALA A 823 42.34 3.65 -31.25
C ALA A 823 42.15 2.97 -29.89
N LEU A 824 41.39 3.58 -28.98
CA LEU A 824 41.07 3.03 -27.67
C LEU A 824 40.21 1.75 -27.73
N GLN A 825 39.30 1.64 -28.71
CA GLN A 825 38.54 0.40 -28.94
C GLN A 825 39.43 -0.80 -29.31
N GLY A 826 40.67 -0.56 -29.74
CA GLY A 826 41.68 -1.58 -30.02
C GLY A 826 42.70 -1.81 -28.88
N ASP A 827 42.64 -1.06 -27.78
CA ASP A 827 43.60 -1.17 -26.67
C ASP A 827 43.16 -2.26 -25.67
N PRO A 828 43.99 -3.29 -25.38
CA PRO A 828 43.69 -4.32 -24.38
C PRO A 828 43.49 -3.79 -22.95
N GLN A 829 43.91 -2.56 -22.64
CA GLN A 829 43.71 -1.91 -21.34
C GLN A 829 42.40 -1.11 -21.28
N CYS A 830 41.74 -0.84 -22.41
CA CYS A 830 40.45 -0.16 -22.45
C CYS A 830 39.29 -1.16 -22.45
N SER A 831 38.22 -0.87 -21.71
CA SER A 831 37.00 -1.69 -21.69
C SER A 831 36.05 -1.45 -22.86
N LEU A 832 36.33 -0.46 -23.71
CA LEU A 832 35.43 -0.06 -24.80
C LEU A 832 35.45 -1.10 -25.92
N HIS A 833 34.29 -1.66 -26.25
CA HIS A 833 34.15 -2.70 -27.27
C HIS A 833 33.20 -2.28 -28.41
N LYS A 834 32.30 -1.34 -28.15
CA LYS A 834 31.35 -0.80 -29.13
C LYS A 834 31.38 0.73 -29.11
N LEU A 835 31.77 1.31 -30.24
CA LEU A 835 31.75 2.75 -30.49
C LEU A 835 30.79 3.03 -31.65
N SER A 836 29.69 3.72 -31.36
CA SER A 836 28.77 4.24 -32.38
C SER A 836 29.10 5.70 -32.65
N VAL A 837 29.45 6.01 -33.90
CA VAL A 837 29.68 7.37 -34.41
C VAL A 837 28.88 7.58 -35.71
N GLU A 838 27.70 6.99 -35.80
CA GLU A 838 26.88 7.07 -37.01
C GLU A 838 26.42 8.52 -37.24
N GLN A 839 26.44 8.94 -38.51
CA GLN A 839 26.18 10.34 -38.90
C GLN A 839 27.10 11.41 -38.27
N CYS A 840 28.25 11.01 -37.73
CA CYS A 840 29.30 11.94 -37.31
C CYS A 840 30.10 12.49 -38.51
N ALA A 841 29.45 13.35 -39.30
CA ALA A 841 30.05 14.17 -40.36
C ALA A 841 30.96 13.46 -41.38
N LEU A 842 30.38 12.53 -42.17
CA LEU A 842 30.59 12.32 -43.63
C LEU A 842 30.34 10.84 -44.01
N HIS A 843 29.15 10.53 -44.57
CA HIS A 843 29.12 9.64 -45.74
C HIS A 843 27.88 9.80 -46.63
N THR A 844 28.17 10.07 -47.90
CA THR A 844 27.25 10.07 -49.03
C THR A 844 26.63 8.69 -49.32
N THR A 845 25.32 8.65 -49.56
CA THR A 845 24.66 7.73 -50.52
C THR A 845 23.47 8.47 -51.14
N ALA A 846 23.47 8.94 -52.39
CA ALA A 846 24.48 8.81 -53.45
C ALA A 846 24.56 10.08 -54.31
N LEU A 847 25.79 10.56 -54.57
CA LEU A 847 26.21 11.49 -55.63
C LEU A 847 27.75 11.48 -55.61
N ARG A 848 28.42 11.24 -56.74
CA ARG A 848 29.88 11.09 -56.77
C ARG A 848 30.57 12.36 -57.30
N ASN A 849 31.58 12.81 -56.55
CA ASN A 849 32.57 13.87 -56.81
C ASN A 849 32.06 15.33 -56.85
N GLY A 850 32.46 16.12 -55.84
CA GLY A 850 32.53 17.59 -55.93
C GLY A 850 31.60 18.37 -55.00
N ASP A 851 31.95 18.42 -53.71
CA ASP A 851 31.65 19.48 -52.73
C ASP A 851 30.23 20.08 -52.70
N ARG A 852 29.40 19.64 -51.74
CA ARG A 852 28.20 20.34 -51.25
C ARG A 852 27.10 20.65 -52.29
N LYS A 853 27.25 20.20 -53.54
CA LYS A 853 26.57 20.72 -54.73
C LYS A 853 25.64 19.71 -55.40
N ALA A 854 24.39 20.14 -55.65
CA ALA A 854 23.46 19.49 -56.57
C ALA A 854 23.49 20.20 -57.94
N VAL A 855 23.62 19.43 -59.02
CA VAL A 855 23.52 19.87 -60.43
C VAL A 855 22.74 18.85 -61.26
N ARG A 856 22.18 19.29 -62.39
CA ARG A 856 21.44 18.42 -63.31
C ARG A 856 22.40 17.63 -64.22
N TRP A 857 22.12 16.35 -64.44
CA TRP A 857 22.87 15.45 -65.33
C TRP A 857 21.93 14.73 -66.30
N THR A 858 22.43 14.33 -67.47
CA THR A 858 21.63 13.75 -68.58
C THR A 858 21.75 12.24 -68.73
N GLU A 859 22.80 11.60 -68.21
CA GLU A 859 23.01 10.14 -68.29
C GLU A 859 23.26 9.53 -66.90
N GLN A 860 22.84 8.29 -66.70
CA GLN A 860 22.67 7.67 -65.37
C GLN A 860 23.20 6.22 -65.36
N PRO A 861 24.23 5.89 -64.56
CA PRO A 861 24.89 4.58 -64.61
C PRO A 861 24.34 3.54 -63.61
N TYR A 862 23.12 3.72 -63.08
CA TYR A 862 22.54 2.86 -62.05
C TYR A 862 21.07 2.50 -62.36
N PRO A 863 20.60 1.29 -61.98
CA PRO A 863 19.21 0.87 -62.17
C PRO A 863 18.23 1.66 -61.28
N ASP A 864 16.95 1.60 -61.62
CA ASP A 864 15.90 2.33 -60.92
C ASP A 864 15.69 1.89 -59.46
N HIS A 865 15.37 2.85 -58.61
CA HIS A 865 15.17 2.65 -57.17
C HIS A 865 13.82 3.24 -56.72
N PRO A 866 13.10 2.63 -55.75
CA PRO A 866 11.80 3.13 -55.29
C PRO A 866 11.87 4.54 -54.70
N GLU A 867 12.86 4.83 -53.84
CA GLU A 867 13.08 6.16 -53.22
C GLU A 867 13.52 7.27 -54.21
N ARG A 868 13.52 7.00 -55.51
CA ARG A 868 14.05 7.89 -56.54
C ARG A 868 12.94 8.64 -57.28
N PHE A 869 13.12 9.93 -57.49
CA PHE A 869 12.27 10.68 -58.43
C PHE A 869 12.61 10.30 -59.88
N ASP A 870 11.61 9.88 -60.65
CA ASP A 870 11.77 9.40 -62.03
C ASP A 870 11.67 10.54 -63.07
N PHE A 871 10.74 11.47 -62.88
CA PHE A 871 10.44 12.53 -63.84
C PHE A 871 10.99 13.90 -63.41
N TRP A 872 10.80 14.28 -62.15
CA TRP A 872 11.22 15.59 -61.65
C TRP A 872 12.68 15.59 -61.18
N ASN A 873 13.44 16.60 -61.60
CA ASN A 873 14.85 16.82 -61.22
C ASN A 873 14.97 17.32 -59.77
N GLN A 874 14.62 16.47 -58.81
CA GLN A 874 14.53 16.79 -57.39
C GLN A 874 15.01 15.64 -56.50
N VAL A 875 15.42 15.98 -55.29
CA VAL A 875 15.90 15.06 -54.26
C VAL A 875 15.30 15.45 -52.91
N LEU A 876 15.11 14.45 -52.05
CA LEU A 876 14.94 14.65 -50.60
C LEU A 876 16.20 14.13 -49.92
N CYS A 877 16.62 14.77 -48.84
CA CYS A 877 17.65 14.27 -47.94
C CYS A 877 17.21 12.95 -47.30
N ARG A 878 18.19 12.16 -46.83
CA ARG A 878 17.94 10.84 -46.22
C ARG A 878 17.44 10.94 -44.78
N GLU A 879 17.79 12.01 -44.08
CA GLU A 879 17.37 12.29 -42.70
C GLU A 879 16.06 13.10 -42.67
N GLY A 880 15.15 12.66 -41.80
CA GLY A 880 13.92 13.37 -41.48
C GLY A 880 14.11 14.19 -40.22
N LEU A 881 13.67 15.45 -40.25
CA LEU A 881 13.82 16.41 -39.16
C LEU A 881 12.54 16.46 -38.31
N THR A 882 12.70 16.38 -37.00
CA THR A 882 11.61 16.45 -35.98
C THR A 882 11.86 17.51 -34.90
N GLY A 883 12.95 18.27 -35.00
CA GLY A 883 13.38 19.25 -33.99
C GLY A 883 13.45 20.69 -34.52
N ARG A 884 14.31 21.49 -33.88
CA ARG A 884 14.71 22.81 -34.37
C ARG A 884 15.98 22.71 -35.21
N CYS A 885 15.91 23.09 -36.48
CA CYS A 885 17.01 22.94 -37.42
C CYS A 885 17.20 24.23 -38.22
N TYR A 886 18.45 24.62 -38.44
CA TYR A 886 18.81 25.70 -39.35
C TYR A 886 19.84 25.20 -40.37
N TRP A 887 19.64 25.51 -41.65
CA TRP A 887 20.62 25.26 -42.69
C TRP A 887 20.60 26.37 -43.73
N GLU A 888 21.74 26.59 -44.39
CA GLU A 888 21.89 27.60 -45.43
C GLU A 888 22.15 26.95 -46.79
N THR A 889 21.61 27.58 -47.83
CA THR A 889 21.75 27.11 -49.21
C THR A 889 22.11 28.26 -50.13
N GLU A 890 23.18 28.11 -50.89
CA GLU A 890 23.50 28.99 -52.02
C GLU A 890 22.94 28.37 -53.31
N TRP A 891 22.34 29.16 -54.19
CA TRP A 891 21.68 28.66 -55.40
C TRP A 891 22.05 29.46 -56.64
N ARG A 892 22.02 28.80 -57.80
CA ARG A 892 22.28 29.39 -59.12
C ARG A 892 21.21 28.95 -60.10
N GLY A 893 20.83 29.85 -61.02
CA GLY A 893 19.81 29.59 -62.02
C GLY A 893 18.40 29.66 -61.41
N ARG A 894 17.68 28.55 -61.43
CA ARG A 894 16.39 28.36 -60.73
C ARG A 894 16.46 27.16 -59.80
N ALA A 895 16.13 27.37 -58.53
CA ALA A 895 16.12 26.32 -57.51
C ALA A 895 14.83 26.38 -56.68
N PHE A 896 14.31 25.23 -56.27
CA PHE A 896 13.35 25.15 -55.17
C PHE A 896 14.05 24.54 -53.96
N ILE A 897 13.85 25.14 -52.80
CA ILE A 897 14.42 24.75 -51.51
C ILE A 897 13.24 24.59 -50.54
N GLY A 898 13.12 23.48 -49.83
CA GLY A 898 11.96 23.21 -48.99
C GLY A 898 12.11 22.00 -48.08
N VAL A 899 10.98 21.51 -47.58
CA VAL A 899 10.87 20.23 -46.86
C VAL A 899 9.63 19.45 -47.32
N ALA A 900 9.68 18.13 -47.21
CA ALA A 900 8.56 17.24 -47.54
C ALA A 900 8.48 16.06 -46.58
N TYR A 901 7.29 15.48 -46.39
CA TYR A 901 7.15 14.18 -45.74
C TYR A 901 7.70 13.04 -46.61
N SER A 902 8.14 11.95 -45.99
CA SER A 902 8.62 10.74 -46.70
C SER A 902 7.56 10.12 -47.63
N ARG A 903 6.27 10.24 -47.27
CA ARG A 903 5.13 9.75 -48.06
C ARG A 903 4.88 10.51 -49.37
N MET A 904 5.63 11.57 -49.65
CA MET A 904 5.53 12.32 -50.91
C MET A 904 5.74 11.38 -52.10
N CYS A 905 4.83 11.41 -53.08
CA CYS A 905 4.94 10.56 -54.26
C CYS A 905 6.26 10.84 -55.00
N ARG A 906 6.93 9.78 -55.45
CA ARG A 906 8.22 9.90 -56.15
C ARG A 906 8.13 9.55 -57.64
N LYS A 907 6.96 9.15 -58.14
CA LYS A 907 6.79 8.63 -59.50
C LYS A 907 5.80 9.47 -60.31
N GLY A 908 6.05 9.59 -61.61
CA GLY A 908 5.23 10.34 -62.57
C GLY A 908 5.41 11.87 -62.54
N ASP A 909 4.78 12.54 -63.51
CA ASP A 909 4.86 13.99 -63.77
C ASP A 909 3.75 14.82 -63.09
N GLY A 910 2.95 14.19 -62.22
CA GLY A 910 1.85 14.83 -61.50
C GLY A 910 2.27 15.92 -60.50
N GLN A 911 1.27 16.55 -59.88
CA GLN A 911 1.49 17.52 -58.80
C GLN A 911 1.92 16.82 -57.50
N ASP A 912 1.45 15.60 -57.26
CA ASP A 912 1.76 14.80 -56.08
C ASP A 912 3.25 14.49 -55.94
N SER A 913 3.97 14.42 -57.08
CA SER A 913 5.41 14.22 -57.12
C SER A 913 6.24 15.51 -57.19
N TRP A 914 5.62 16.69 -57.19
CA TRP A 914 6.30 17.98 -57.33
C TRP A 914 6.50 18.67 -55.97
N LEU A 915 7.77 18.97 -55.62
CA LEU A 915 8.13 19.64 -54.36
C LEU A 915 7.48 21.04 -54.21
N GLY A 916 6.64 21.21 -53.20
CA GLY A 916 5.85 22.42 -52.91
C GLY A 916 4.52 22.51 -53.65
N LYS A 917 4.12 21.51 -54.45
CA LYS A 917 2.84 21.51 -55.18
C LYS A 917 1.78 20.58 -54.60
N ASN A 918 2.15 19.73 -53.64
CA ASN A 918 1.24 18.86 -52.90
C ASN A 918 1.02 19.37 -51.45
N ASP A 919 0.14 18.71 -50.71
CA ASP A 919 -0.15 18.95 -49.28
C ASP A 919 0.96 18.44 -48.33
N CYS A 920 1.84 17.57 -48.83
CA CYS A 920 2.91 16.92 -48.08
C CYS A 920 4.27 17.64 -48.16
N SER A 921 4.34 18.83 -48.75
CA SER A 921 5.59 19.59 -48.89
C SER A 921 5.41 21.11 -48.94
N TRP A 922 6.43 21.82 -48.48
CA TRP A 922 6.50 23.27 -48.38
C TRP A 922 7.85 23.75 -48.93
N GLY A 923 7.86 24.80 -49.75
CA GLY A 923 9.12 25.28 -50.33
C GLY A 923 9.10 26.71 -50.83
N LEU A 924 10.31 27.16 -51.21
CA LEU A 924 10.60 28.46 -51.78
C LEU A 924 11.26 28.25 -53.16
N ASN A 925 10.60 28.70 -54.22
CA ASN A 925 11.15 28.82 -55.57
C ASN A 925 11.97 30.11 -55.67
N CYS A 926 13.25 29.99 -55.99
CA CYS A 926 14.21 31.09 -56.11
C CYS A 926 14.60 31.26 -57.59
N THR A 927 14.45 32.48 -58.13
CA THR A 927 14.98 32.89 -59.45
C THR A 927 15.59 34.28 -59.36
N LYS A 928 16.25 34.73 -60.44
CA LYS A 928 16.76 36.11 -60.56
C LYS A 928 15.65 37.18 -60.49
N ASP A 929 14.42 36.79 -60.75
CA ASP A 929 13.26 37.69 -60.88
C ASP A 929 12.45 37.79 -59.58
N GLY A 930 12.73 36.94 -58.59
CA GLY A 930 12.08 36.97 -57.28
C GLY A 930 12.16 35.66 -56.49
N TYR A 931 11.46 35.64 -55.35
CA TYR A 931 11.16 34.43 -54.60
C TYR A 931 9.65 34.18 -54.59
N TRP A 932 9.24 32.92 -54.67
CA TRP A 932 7.84 32.52 -54.52
C TRP A 932 7.73 31.38 -53.51
N THR A 933 6.81 31.49 -52.57
CA THR A 933 6.46 30.41 -51.63
C THR A 933 5.47 29.46 -52.29
N TRP A 934 5.62 28.15 -52.09
CA TRP A 934 4.87 27.09 -52.76
C TRP A 934 4.43 26.04 -51.73
N HIS A 935 3.12 25.80 -51.64
CA HIS A 935 2.51 24.70 -50.88
C HIS A 935 1.12 24.39 -51.45
N ASN A 936 0.75 23.10 -51.57
CA ASN A 936 -0.59 22.65 -51.99
C ASN A 936 -1.15 23.38 -53.22
N ALA A 937 -0.37 23.38 -54.31
CA ALA A 937 -0.60 24.10 -55.57
C ALA A 937 -0.74 25.64 -55.51
N VAL A 938 -0.84 26.24 -54.32
CA VAL A 938 -0.83 27.69 -54.10
C VAL A 938 0.61 28.20 -54.18
N HIS A 939 0.81 29.31 -54.90
CA HIS A 939 2.07 30.02 -54.89
C HIS A 939 1.87 31.53 -54.67
N THR A 940 2.77 32.15 -53.91
CA THR A 940 2.69 33.58 -53.57
C THR A 940 4.05 34.24 -53.79
N ALA A 941 4.07 35.39 -54.45
CA ALA A 941 5.29 36.17 -54.65
C ALA A 941 5.72 36.84 -53.33
N VAL A 942 6.99 36.71 -52.98
CA VAL A 942 7.58 37.41 -51.82
C VAL A 942 8.05 38.80 -52.29
N PRO A 943 7.61 39.90 -51.64
CA PRO A 943 7.91 41.27 -52.08
C PRO A 943 9.33 41.72 -51.66
N ILE A 944 10.34 40.87 -51.84
CA ILE A 944 11.74 41.11 -51.46
C ILE A 944 12.64 40.75 -52.65
N PRO A 945 13.47 41.67 -53.16
CA PRO A 945 14.29 41.40 -54.34
C PRO A 945 15.46 40.45 -54.04
N PRO A 946 15.84 39.57 -55.00
CA PRO A 946 16.84 38.52 -54.84
C PRO A 946 18.27 39.04 -55.03
N ASN A 947 18.68 40.01 -54.21
CA ASN A 947 20.02 40.60 -54.24
C ASN A 947 21.10 39.69 -53.60
N SER A 948 20.75 38.45 -53.25
CA SER A 948 21.65 37.43 -52.73
C SER A 948 21.20 36.05 -53.21
N ASN A 949 22.17 35.25 -53.61
CA ASN A 949 21.99 33.86 -54.00
C ASN A 949 21.95 32.90 -52.80
N LYS A 950 21.93 33.40 -51.55
CA LYS A 950 21.96 32.58 -50.34
C LYS A 950 20.66 32.68 -49.53
N VAL A 951 20.06 31.53 -49.24
CA VAL A 951 18.81 31.35 -48.49
C VAL A 951 19.05 30.46 -47.28
N GLY A 952 18.74 30.99 -46.09
CA GLY A 952 18.68 30.22 -44.84
C GLY A 952 17.28 29.66 -44.64
N VAL A 953 17.18 28.43 -44.13
CA VAL A 953 15.93 27.77 -43.78
C VAL A 953 15.98 27.40 -42.31
N TYR A 954 14.96 27.83 -41.56
CA TYR A 954 14.76 27.51 -40.15
C TYR A 954 13.48 26.71 -39.99
N LEU A 955 13.61 25.48 -39.50
CA LEU A 955 12.51 24.64 -39.07
C LEU A 955 12.43 24.69 -37.53
N ASP A 956 11.23 24.90 -37.00
CA ASP A 956 10.85 24.51 -35.64
C ASP A 956 9.66 23.57 -35.78
N TRP A 957 9.96 22.27 -35.82
CA TRP A 957 8.95 21.23 -36.02
C TRP A 957 7.92 21.25 -34.87
N SER A 958 8.40 21.45 -33.63
CA SER A 958 7.58 21.48 -32.42
C SER A 958 6.59 22.66 -32.37
N ALA A 959 7.01 23.84 -32.84
CA ALA A 959 6.16 25.02 -32.95
C ALA A 959 5.39 25.10 -34.27
N GLY A 960 5.51 24.09 -35.15
CA GLY A 960 4.83 24.07 -36.43
C GLY A 960 5.29 25.18 -37.40
N LYS A 961 6.56 25.58 -37.35
CA LYS A 961 7.06 26.78 -38.04
C LYS A 961 8.17 26.43 -39.03
N LEU A 962 8.03 26.85 -40.29
CA LEU A 962 9.09 26.77 -41.31
C LEU A 962 9.34 28.16 -41.91
N SER A 963 10.48 28.75 -41.58
CA SER A 963 10.86 30.11 -41.99
C SER A 963 12.00 30.09 -42.99
N PHE A 964 11.90 30.94 -44.01
CA PHE A 964 12.93 31.16 -45.02
C PHE A 964 13.51 32.56 -44.86
N PHE A 965 14.82 32.71 -45.00
CA PHE A 965 15.55 33.95 -44.83
C PHE A 965 16.47 34.20 -46.03
N LYS A 966 16.57 35.46 -46.47
CA LYS A 966 17.63 35.91 -47.36
C LYS A 966 18.86 36.21 -46.51
N VAL A 967 19.96 35.50 -46.80
CA VAL A 967 21.24 35.66 -46.13
C VAL A 967 22.12 36.60 -46.95
N SER A 968 22.75 37.57 -46.29
CA SER A 968 23.67 38.54 -46.91
C SER A 968 24.72 38.96 -45.87
N CYS A 969 25.64 39.88 -46.19
CA CYS A 969 26.68 40.34 -45.24
C CYS A 969 26.16 41.17 -44.04
N GLY A 970 24.85 41.13 -43.77
CA GLY A 970 24.19 41.77 -42.62
C GLY A 970 23.12 40.84 -42.04
N ALA A 971 22.26 41.35 -41.16
CA ALA A 971 21.25 40.54 -40.49
C ALA A 971 20.32 39.78 -41.50
N PRO A 972 19.98 38.51 -41.24
CA PRO A 972 19.16 37.70 -42.15
C PRO A 972 17.76 38.31 -42.29
N THR A 973 17.33 38.57 -43.52
CA THR A 973 16.00 39.15 -43.80
C THR A 973 14.98 38.04 -43.95
N LEU A 974 13.93 38.01 -43.12
CA LEU A 974 12.85 37.02 -43.27
C LEU A 974 12.15 37.18 -44.63
N LEU A 975 12.08 36.09 -45.40
CA LEU A 975 11.34 36.01 -46.67
C LEU A 975 9.90 35.55 -46.44
N HIS A 976 9.72 34.47 -45.68
CA HIS A 976 8.40 33.92 -45.37
C HIS A 976 8.44 32.99 -44.16
N THR A 977 7.28 32.75 -43.54
CA THR A 977 7.08 31.69 -42.55
C THR A 977 5.78 30.96 -42.83
N PHE A 978 5.88 29.66 -43.11
CA PHE A 978 4.75 28.75 -43.03
C PHE A 978 4.46 28.40 -41.56
N HIS A 979 3.18 28.38 -41.21
CA HIS A 979 2.69 27.84 -39.95
C HIS A 979 1.81 26.63 -40.27
N THR A 980 2.19 25.45 -39.79
CA THR A 980 1.56 24.16 -40.12
C THR A 980 1.80 23.16 -38.98
N THR A 981 0.84 22.28 -38.70
CA THR A 981 1.05 21.20 -37.74
C THR A 981 1.76 20.05 -38.43
N PHE A 982 3.06 19.87 -38.18
CA PHE A 982 3.78 18.73 -38.72
C PHE A 982 3.33 17.43 -38.03
N THR A 983 3.00 16.41 -38.81
CA THR A 983 2.44 15.13 -38.33
C THR A 983 3.44 13.98 -38.33
N GLU A 984 4.54 14.14 -39.06
CA GLU A 984 5.62 13.15 -39.23
C GLU A 984 6.94 13.88 -39.55
N PRO A 985 8.10 13.20 -39.56
CA PRO A 985 9.39 13.83 -39.87
C PRO A 985 9.40 14.49 -41.26
N VAL A 986 9.98 15.69 -41.36
CA VAL A 986 10.12 16.42 -42.64
C VAL A 986 11.55 16.37 -43.17
N TYR A 987 11.69 16.01 -44.43
CA TYR A 987 12.97 15.79 -45.10
C TYR A 987 13.29 17.02 -45.96
N PRO A 988 14.46 17.68 -45.78
CA PRO A 988 14.88 18.77 -46.65
C PRO A 988 14.91 18.35 -48.11
N GLY A 989 14.35 19.19 -48.98
CA GLY A 989 14.13 18.90 -50.38
C GLY A 989 14.70 19.99 -51.29
N PHE A 990 15.32 19.55 -52.39
CA PHE A 990 15.92 20.44 -53.39
C PHE A 990 15.49 20.03 -54.79
N ARG A 991 15.18 21.01 -55.65
CA ARG A 991 14.81 20.79 -57.06
C ARG A 991 15.47 21.82 -57.97
N LEU A 992 15.97 21.36 -59.11
CA LEU A 992 16.64 22.20 -60.09
C LEU A 992 15.70 22.50 -61.28
N GLY A 993 15.54 23.78 -61.61
CA GLY A 993 14.63 24.22 -62.66
C GLY A 993 15.20 24.16 -64.08
N TRP A 994 16.50 24.41 -64.24
CA TRP A 994 17.19 24.49 -65.54
C TRP A 994 18.42 23.56 -65.57
N VAL A 995 19.09 23.46 -66.72
CA VAL A 995 20.27 22.59 -66.89
C VAL A 995 21.52 23.19 -66.24
N ASP A 996 21.63 24.51 -66.22
CA ASP A 996 22.69 25.28 -65.56
C ASP A 996 22.39 25.61 -64.08
N SER A 997 21.24 25.17 -63.56
CA SER A 997 20.88 25.34 -62.15
C SER A 997 21.80 24.53 -61.24
N ALA A 998 22.15 25.12 -60.09
CA ALA A 998 22.87 24.45 -59.02
C ALA A 998 22.32 24.88 -57.65
N VAL A 999 22.43 24.00 -56.65
CA VAL A 999 22.22 24.31 -55.22
C VAL A 999 23.43 23.79 -54.44
N TYR A 1000 23.93 24.59 -53.50
CA TYR A 1000 25.04 24.27 -52.61
C TYR A 1000 24.54 24.34 -51.18
N LEU A 1001 24.71 23.28 -50.39
CA LEU A 1001 24.45 23.30 -48.96
C LEU A 1001 25.69 23.91 -48.25
N CYS A 1002 25.51 25.04 -47.56
CA CYS A 1002 26.61 25.84 -47.02
C CYS A 1002 27.17 25.31 -45.70
#